data_AF-A0A1G6MV54-F1
#
_entry.id   AF-A0A1G6MV54-F1
#
_cell.length_a   1.000
_cell.length_b   1.000
_cell.length_c   1.000
_cell.angle_alpha   90.00
_cell.angle_beta   90.00
_cell.angle_gamma   90.00
#
_symmetry.space_group_name_H-M   'P 1'
#
loop_
_entity.id
_entity.type
_entity.pdbx_description
1 polymer ?
#
loop_
_entity_poly.entity_id
_entity_poly.type
_entity_poly.pdbx_seq_one_letter_code
_entity_poly.pdbx_strand_id
1 'polypeptide(L)'
;MIYGDPGTIFSLGIYTNSSVDNFTLSIPSGLILARQTNTPTAQSFAGDFNFSGATGVVSLSAGLASPVSLSVLANDGAPTSFAGGVLTLNFNSYLRSTPVGLDFGTTSDPGTTETPRRLRFSFRGTTPAGSAILMEMFAWNRGRMYLNGHWDSGRLEVGIMRGDQLQSFLSSGRRTVGTEQLLEVEYVDNIGGPGGALTFYIDGQNAGGPFTTTIKPRIPADVSIYVNASLDNASNSVNGLQVRELMISYDGLVNQVSYTPVSSGSISRGDLEALVVDARSVTAPQPPMTLSYQADGGTVTTLDVTIGPLTVPAGQAYKAVLFDWSGGSGVRHPNELVMTRIVAQNCCFQDSKLYGAQSPWIECLPQGPVPNIAGINYYCEAVRTDDYVQFQFGYDWDTATMPANPFGDPSGKHSYMVPHKWLIYDSANTLLATIETPDRKPLNGDDKPALFSGSYDGRGCAITSTTDKWYPHGTVRAGIIWRNHDPVQHDATTIKATVPLLDLTVPYGSHTDFSVNGFDLRIYAGGAGNDGQANGFGNTRMMNWDQSDYATMLTKVNVTSDPYKASLYSANSLTANAATWLRYTPFNVQGRSPVTGPGGLRDDRQIMPEMVVNFANTADILRVRPHDRRPYRDISLAVLTGYVSDPIHCFEQGRNVPLFKGNARRPIVMRNHYYGQGNMNVPETQAYYVQGGRLSDLATNVSPLRVNAPYAGDTPTTPYFGTAQIDKSHAHQFPGWGSILFKTPEFAFLGHKFWDQNRLYTNNVIGDDYAGLWSIRDGAWAFMHTALAWKTASANSTRLYSRAEVMDFIVYDFEYFYNKHYAATPGFLNPPTNVIVNGNISDVLACYAAAPLFGVCTPSGVEVNQQDFQIGYWLTALAAAEKLGFNAALRQASAKASAVLDWMIAMHRKRVIGRLVTVPNLNPSNGIPYVTMIWSQAQILAANGNVAALPQTYAALAAAAGQSTDWDTYVFEGQTLSRDGQAMDQLLAAPSMLRYMLNQTGSDINAAQTTATNRRNAKKASELAKGVDAGSGWFWYLQASHNPAKSVQS
;
A
#
# COMPACT_ATOMS: atom_id res chain seq x y z
N MET A 1 12.83 -26.41 16.41
CA MET A 1 12.18 -27.63 15.90
C MET A 1 11.50 -27.30 14.57
N ILE A 2 11.51 -28.24 13.64
CA ILE A 2 10.93 -28.18 12.28
C ILE A 2 9.99 -29.38 12.14
N TYR A 3 8.86 -29.20 11.49
CA TYR A 3 7.91 -30.26 11.20
C TYR A 3 7.51 -30.28 9.73
N GLY A 4 7.07 -31.42 9.22
CA GLY A 4 6.51 -31.54 7.88
C GLY A 4 5.92 -32.91 7.62
N ASP A 5 4.92 -32.99 6.75
CA ASP A 5 4.14 -34.21 6.56
C ASP A 5 4.90 -35.27 5.74
N PRO A 6 4.74 -36.58 6.04
CA PRO A 6 5.20 -37.66 5.17
C PRO A 6 4.69 -37.50 3.73
N GLY A 7 5.51 -37.89 2.74
CA GLY A 7 5.14 -37.79 1.32
C GLY A 7 5.30 -36.41 0.70
N THR A 8 5.83 -35.42 1.44
CA THR A 8 5.96 -34.03 0.97
C THR A 8 7.42 -33.57 0.87
N ILE A 9 7.62 -32.38 0.29
CA ILE A 9 8.87 -31.63 0.41
C ILE A 9 8.55 -30.38 1.23
N PHE A 10 9.35 -30.11 2.26
CA PHE A 10 9.15 -28.93 3.10
C PHE A 10 10.46 -28.24 3.45
N SER A 11 10.42 -26.91 3.51
CA SER A 11 11.61 -26.09 3.79
C SER A 11 12.03 -26.18 5.25
N LEU A 12 13.36 -26.18 5.46
CA LEU A 12 13.95 -25.99 6.79
C LEU A 12 13.87 -24.53 7.26
N GLY A 13 13.70 -23.59 6.33
CA GLY A 13 13.59 -22.16 6.67
C GLY A 13 14.82 -21.62 7.40
N ILE A 14 16.02 -22.10 7.09
CA ILE A 14 17.25 -21.58 7.73
C ILE A 14 17.50 -20.15 7.25
N TYR A 15 17.84 -19.26 8.18
CA TYR A 15 18.33 -17.92 7.88
C TYR A 15 19.58 -17.68 8.70
N THR A 16 20.67 -17.31 8.03
CA THR A 16 22.01 -17.21 8.62
C THR A 16 22.37 -15.80 9.09
N ASN A 17 21.35 -14.95 9.31
CA ASN A 17 21.52 -13.55 9.72
C ASN A 17 22.53 -12.77 8.86
N SER A 18 22.53 -13.03 7.56
CA SER A 18 23.43 -12.39 6.60
C SER A 18 24.93 -12.69 6.79
N SER A 19 25.32 -13.79 7.44
CA SER A 19 26.72 -14.28 7.44
C SER A 19 27.27 -14.38 6.01
N VAL A 20 28.57 -14.19 5.82
CA VAL A 20 29.25 -14.38 4.52
C VAL A 20 30.06 -15.67 4.47
N ASP A 21 29.99 -16.46 5.54
CA ASP A 21 30.84 -17.63 5.74
C ASP A 21 30.28 -18.85 4.99
N ASN A 22 31.15 -19.82 4.72
CA ASN A 22 30.71 -21.17 4.41
C ASN A 22 30.39 -21.92 5.71
N PHE A 23 29.64 -22.99 5.58
CA PHE A 23 29.18 -23.80 6.70
C PHE A 23 29.62 -25.25 6.54
N THR A 24 29.79 -25.92 7.67
CA THR A 24 29.86 -27.38 7.73
C THR A 24 28.50 -27.91 8.18
N LEU A 25 27.86 -28.74 7.36
CA LEU A 25 26.57 -29.38 7.59
C LEU A 25 26.76 -30.83 8.04
N SER A 26 26.05 -31.26 9.08
CA SER A 26 26.00 -32.65 9.54
C SER A 26 24.57 -33.15 9.54
N ILE A 27 24.26 -34.06 8.62
CA ILE A 27 22.95 -34.66 8.42
C ILE A 27 22.87 -36.01 9.16
N PRO A 28 21.87 -36.21 10.04
CA PRO A 28 21.68 -37.48 10.74
C PRO A 28 21.22 -38.59 9.77
N SER A 29 21.49 -39.85 10.14
CA SER A 29 21.02 -41.01 9.36
C SER A 29 19.49 -41.01 9.25
N GLY A 30 18.96 -41.28 8.06
CA GLY A 30 17.52 -41.34 7.79
C GLY A 30 16.88 -40.02 7.35
N LEU A 31 17.55 -38.88 7.51
CA LEU A 31 17.07 -37.59 7.02
C LEU A 31 17.59 -37.33 5.59
N ILE A 32 16.68 -37.17 4.63
CA ILE A 32 17.03 -36.84 3.25
C ILE A 32 16.84 -35.34 3.05
N LEU A 33 17.94 -34.64 2.73
CA LEU A 33 17.92 -33.23 2.37
C LEU A 33 18.18 -33.02 0.89
N ALA A 34 17.54 -32.00 0.34
CA ALA A 34 17.82 -31.50 -0.99
C ALA A 34 17.95 -29.98 -0.96
N ARG A 35 18.69 -29.43 -1.91
CA ARG A 35 18.70 -28.00 -2.22
C ARG A 35 17.58 -27.72 -3.20
N GLN A 36 16.70 -26.79 -2.85
CA GLN A 36 15.73 -26.24 -3.78
C GLN A 36 16.37 -25.15 -4.64
N THR A 37 16.16 -25.20 -5.96
CA THR A 37 16.57 -24.14 -6.89
C THR A 37 15.39 -23.74 -7.74
N ASN A 38 15.07 -22.44 -7.74
CA ASN A 38 14.03 -21.84 -8.56
C ASN A 38 14.68 -21.16 -9.77
N THR A 39 14.36 -21.61 -10.98
CA THR A 39 14.91 -21.05 -12.23
C THR A 39 13.78 -20.44 -13.06
N PRO A 40 13.78 -19.10 -13.26
CA PRO A 40 12.85 -18.47 -14.19
C PRO A 40 13.05 -19.02 -15.60
N THR A 41 12.00 -19.60 -16.17
CA THR A 41 12.01 -20.26 -17.47
C THR A 41 10.86 -19.72 -18.30
N ALA A 42 11.11 -19.46 -19.59
CA ALA A 42 10.04 -19.06 -20.50
C ALA A 42 9.16 -20.28 -20.80
N GLN A 43 7.86 -20.14 -20.59
CA GLN A 43 6.85 -21.12 -20.95
C GLN A 43 5.88 -20.48 -21.95
N SER A 44 5.58 -21.20 -23.03
CA SER A 44 4.60 -20.76 -24.02
C SER A 44 3.17 -21.01 -23.54
N PHE A 45 2.35 -19.98 -23.66
CA PHE A 45 0.92 -19.99 -23.40
C PHE A 45 0.18 -19.68 -24.70
N ALA A 46 -1.00 -20.25 -24.86
CA ALA A 46 -1.85 -20.00 -26.04
C ALA A 46 -3.32 -20.10 -25.65
N GLY A 47 -4.18 -19.39 -26.37
CA GLY A 47 -5.61 -19.58 -26.27
C GLY A 47 -6.32 -19.14 -27.53
N ASP A 48 -7.46 -19.77 -27.80
CA ASP A 48 -8.32 -19.50 -28.96
C ASP A 48 -9.72 -19.01 -28.56
N PHE A 49 -10.32 -18.20 -29.45
CA PHE A 49 -11.73 -17.82 -29.44
C PHE A 49 -12.40 -18.49 -30.64
N ASN A 50 -13.34 -19.40 -30.37
CA ASN A 50 -14.06 -20.15 -31.39
C ASN A 50 -15.54 -19.73 -31.46
N PHE A 51 -16.03 -19.42 -32.66
CA PHE A 51 -17.40 -18.90 -32.86
C PHE A 51 -18.44 -20.00 -33.15
N SER A 52 -18.25 -21.21 -32.62
CA SER A 52 -19.09 -22.38 -32.89
C SER A 52 -20.45 -22.38 -32.16
N GLY A 53 -20.66 -21.48 -31.18
CA GLY A 53 -21.91 -21.32 -30.42
C GLY A 53 -22.72 -20.06 -30.80
N ALA A 54 -24.05 -20.15 -30.76
CA ALA A 54 -24.96 -19.06 -31.12
C ALA A 54 -25.23 -18.07 -29.96
N THR A 55 -24.21 -17.39 -29.44
CA THR A 55 -24.40 -16.29 -28.47
C THR A 55 -23.25 -15.27 -28.55
N GLY A 56 -23.56 -13.99 -28.48
CA GLY A 56 -22.64 -12.85 -28.69
C GLY A 56 -21.51 -12.64 -27.66
N VAL A 57 -21.20 -13.65 -26.85
CA VAL A 57 -20.05 -13.68 -25.94
C VAL A 57 -19.30 -14.99 -26.14
N VAL A 58 -18.03 -14.91 -26.54
CA VAL A 58 -17.15 -16.07 -26.74
C VAL A 58 -16.06 -16.07 -25.67
N SER A 59 -15.91 -17.19 -24.97
CA SER A 59 -14.85 -17.40 -23.97
C SER A 59 -13.68 -18.15 -24.58
N LEU A 60 -12.46 -17.88 -24.09
CA LEU A 60 -11.26 -18.63 -24.47
C LEU A 60 -11.28 -20.09 -24.01
N SER A 61 -10.70 -20.96 -24.83
CA SER A 61 -10.26 -22.30 -24.41
C SER A 61 -9.09 -22.21 -23.41
N ALA A 62 -8.85 -23.28 -22.64
CA ALA A 62 -7.86 -23.31 -21.56
C ALA A 62 -6.43 -23.01 -22.07
N GLY A 63 -5.76 -21.99 -21.50
CA GLY A 63 -4.35 -21.71 -21.76
C GLY A 63 -3.87 -20.26 -21.51
N LEU A 64 -4.78 -19.32 -21.22
CA LEU A 64 -4.44 -18.02 -20.61
C LEU A 64 -4.59 -18.06 -19.08
N ALA A 65 -3.92 -17.15 -18.37
CA ALA A 65 -3.97 -17.04 -16.91
C ALA A 65 -5.36 -16.74 -16.32
N SER A 66 -6.29 -16.25 -17.14
CA SER A 66 -7.69 -15.98 -16.76
C SER A 66 -8.63 -16.08 -17.98
N PRO A 67 -9.91 -16.45 -17.79
CA PRO A 67 -10.89 -16.43 -18.88
C PRO A 67 -11.06 -15.01 -19.42
N VAL A 68 -10.89 -14.81 -20.73
CA VAL A 68 -11.17 -13.54 -21.40
C VAL A 68 -12.41 -13.71 -22.26
N SER A 69 -13.33 -12.76 -22.16
CA SER A 69 -14.57 -12.75 -22.93
C SER A 69 -14.44 -11.81 -24.12
N LEU A 70 -14.99 -12.20 -25.27
CA LEU A 70 -15.04 -11.39 -26.48
C LEU A 70 -16.48 -10.99 -26.80
N SER A 71 -16.74 -9.69 -26.85
CA SER A 71 -18.06 -9.12 -27.16
C SER A 71 -18.13 -8.66 -28.61
N VAL A 72 -19.30 -8.87 -29.23
CA VAL A 72 -19.65 -8.24 -30.51
C VAL A 72 -20.30 -6.89 -30.25
N LEU A 73 -19.74 -5.83 -30.83
CA LEU A 73 -20.20 -4.46 -30.67
C LEU A 73 -20.58 -3.88 -32.03
N ALA A 74 -21.60 -3.02 -32.04
CA ALA A 74 -22.13 -2.39 -33.23
C ALA A 74 -22.53 -0.95 -32.93
N ASN A 75 -21.79 0.01 -33.50
CA ASN A 75 -22.17 1.41 -33.47
C ASN A 75 -23.40 1.61 -34.36
N ASP A 76 -24.37 2.38 -33.87
CA ASP A 76 -25.62 2.69 -34.57
C ASP A 76 -26.42 1.46 -35.07
N GLY A 77 -26.29 0.32 -34.39
CA GLY A 77 -27.02 -0.91 -34.75
C GLY A 77 -26.51 -1.57 -36.03
N ALA A 78 -25.24 -1.34 -36.40
CA ALA A 78 -24.60 -1.95 -37.56
C ALA A 78 -24.84 -3.49 -37.63
N PRO A 79 -25.20 -4.03 -38.80
CA PRO A 79 -25.60 -5.43 -38.93
C PRO A 79 -24.42 -6.38 -38.68
N THR A 80 -24.65 -7.39 -37.86
CA THR A 80 -23.76 -8.55 -37.69
C THR A 80 -24.55 -9.83 -37.94
N SER A 81 -23.89 -10.88 -38.42
CA SER A 81 -24.56 -12.18 -38.66
C SER A 81 -23.67 -13.35 -38.27
N PHE A 82 -24.29 -14.38 -37.69
CA PHE A 82 -23.64 -15.62 -37.32
C PHE A 82 -24.22 -16.78 -38.14
N ALA A 83 -23.37 -17.51 -38.85
CA ALA A 83 -23.77 -18.70 -39.60
C ALA A 83 -22.62 -19.70 -39.70
N GLY A 84 -22.88 -21.00 -39.48
CA GLY A 84 -21.88 -22.06 -39.72
C GLY A 84 -20.58 -21.94 -38.92
N GLY A 85 -20.65 -21.37 -37.70
CA GLY A 85 -19.47 -21.14 -36.86
C GLY A 85 -18.61 -19.94 -37.30
N VAL A 86 -19.18 -19.02 -38.09
CA VAL A 86 -18.51 -17.82 -38.61
C VAL A 86 -19.32 -16.58 -38.27
N LEU A 87 -18.65 -15.57 -37.72
CA LEU A 87 -19.19 -14.25 -37.47
C LEU A 87 -18.83 -13.31 -38.63
N THR A 88 -19.82 -12.62 -39.20
CA THR A 88 -19.59 -11.55 -40.17
C THR A 88 -19.75 -10.18 -39.51
N LEU A 89 -18.69 -9.37 -39.58
CA LEU A 89 -18.63 -7.98 -39.14
C LEU A 89 -18.73 -7.05 -40.36
N ASN A 90 -19.67 -6.12 -40.31
CA ASN A 90 -19.81 -5.03 -41.27
C ASN A 90 -19.21 -3.72 -40.76
N PHE A 91 -19.21 -2.69 -41.60
CA PHE A 91 -18.80 -1.34 -41.22
C PHE A 91 -19.58 -0.89 -39.97
N ASN A 92 -18.90 -0.23 -39.04
CA ASN A 92 -19.37 0.12 -37.70
C ASN A 92 -19.63 -1.05 -36.73
N SER A 93 -19.30 -2.29 -37.08
CA SER A 93 -19.34 -3.43 -36.15
C SER A 93 -17.97 -4.08 -35.94
N TYR A 94 -17.68 -4.49 -34.71
CA TYR A 94 -16.34 -4.92 -34.32
C TYR A 94 -16.37 -5.89 -33.13
N LEU A 95 -15.24 -6.53 -32.87
CA LEU A 95 -15.04 -7.35 -31.67
C LEU A 95 -14.17 -6.59 -30.68
N ARG A 96 -14.52 -6.70 -29.40
CA ARG A 96 -13.69 -6.22 -28.30
C ARG A 96 -13.62 -7.26 -27.20
N SER A 97 -12.42 -7.60 -26.76
CA SER A 97 -12.26 -8.43 -25.57
C SER A 97 -12.42 -7.59 -24.29
N THR A 98 -12.77 -8.24 -23.19
CA THR A 98 -12.35 -7.74 -21.88
C THR A 98 -10.82 -7.60 -21.87
N PRO A 99 -10.24 -6.74 -21.03
CA PRO A 99 -8.79 -6.65 -20.86
C PRO A 99 -8.17 -8.04 -20.70
N VAL A 100 -7.07 -8.31 -21.42
CA VAL A 100 -6.50 -9.66 -21.51
C VAL A 100 -5.65 -10.00 -20.28
N GLY A 101 -5.08 -9.01 -19.60
CA GLY A 101 -4.34 -9.21 -18.35
C GLY A 101 -2.95 -9.84 -18.52
N LEU A 102 -2.34 -9.76 -19.70
CA LEU A 102 -1.02 -10.33 -19.95
C LEU A 102 0.06 -9.56 -19.17
N ASP A 103 0.83 -10.25 -18.33
CA ASP A 103 1.96 -9.68 -17.60
C ASP A 103 3.29 -10.05 -18.28
N PHE A 104 3.91 -9.06 -18.92
CA PHE A 104 5.25 -9.18 -19.53
C PHE A 104 6.37 -8.61 -18.65
N GLY A 105 6.06 -8.25 -17.40
CA GLY A 105 7.00 -7.67 -16.46
C GLY A 105 7.31 -6.19 -16.73
N THR A 106 7.73 -5.49 -15.68
CA THR A 106 8.07 -4.06 -15.74
C THR A 106 9.54 -3.86 -15.33
N THR A 107 10.27 -3.05 -16.09
CA THR A 107 11.69 -2.68 -15.88
C THR A 107 11.85 -1.16 -15.77
N SER A 108 12.90 -0.70 -15.07
CA SER A 108 13.13 0.74 -14.82
C SER A 108 13.54 1.48 -16.10
N ASP A 109 13.86 0.73 -17.13
CA ASP A 109 14.13 1.19 -18.48
C ASP A 109 12.82 1.28 -19.29
N PRO A 110 12.38 2.50 -19.67
CA PRO A 110 11.20 2.70 -20.50
C PRO A 110 11.25 1.98 -21.86
N GLY A 111 12.44 1.61 -22.34
CA GLY A 111 12.64 0.89 -23.60
C GLY A 111 12.32 -0.60 -23.54
N THR A 112 12.33 -1.21 -22.36
CA THR A 112 12.16 -2.67 -22.19
C THR A 112 10.95 -3.06 -21.34
N THR A 113 10.37 -2.11 -20.60
CA THR A 113 9.21 -2.37 -19.75
C THR A 113 7.99 -2.87 -20.54
N GLU A 114 7.26 -3.84 -19.98
CA GLU A 114 6.06 -4.47 -20.57
C GLU A 114 6.28 -5.00 -22.00
N THR A 115 7.50 -5.51 -22.29
CA THR A 115 7.85 -6.10 -23.59
C THR A 115 7.61 -7.61 -23.58
N PRO A 116 6.80 -8.15 -24.50
CA PRO A 116 6.67 -9.60 -24.63
C PRO A 116 7.98 -10.23 -25.13
N ARG A 117 8.39 -11.35 -24.52
CA ARG A 117 9.51 -12.18 -25.06
C ARG A 117 9.15 -12.78 -26.42
N ARG A 118 7.88 -13.17 -26.55
CA ARG A 118 7.24 -13.63 -27.77
C ARG A 118 5.77 -13.24 -27.71
N LEU A 119 5.20 -12.80 -28.82
CA LEU A 119 3.77 -12.56 -28.98
C LEU A 119 3.34 -12.88 -30.41
N ARG A 120 2.32 -13.73 -30.56
CA ARG A 120 1.75 -14.13 -31.85
C ARG A 120 0.25 -13.89 -31.87
N PHE A 121 -0.21 -13.27 -32.95
CA PHE A 121 -1.62 -13.14 -33.31
C PHE A 121 -1.94 -14.07 -34.45
N SER A 122 -3.10 -14.71 -34.36
CA SER A 122 -3.61 -15.60 -35.40
C SER A 122 -5.08 -15.32 -35.66
N PHE A 123 -5.41 -14.99 -36.90
CA PHE A 123 -6.78 -14.76 -37.36
C PHE A 123 -7.14 -15.83 -38.37
N ARG A 124 -8.24 -16.56 -38.18
CA ARG A 124 -8.81 -17.44 -39.20
C ARG A 124 -10.14 -16.90 -39.67
N GLY A 125 -10.25 -16.66 -40.97
CA GLY A 125 -11.47 -16.10 -41.55
C GLY A 125 -11.29 -15.61 -42.98
N THR A 126 -12.32 -14.96 -43.50
CA THR A 126 -12.33 -14.35 -44.84
C THR A 126 -12.16 -12.84 -44.70
N THR A 127 -11.08 -12.31 -45.27
CA THR A 127 -10.81 -10.86 -45.25
C THR A 127 -11.22 -10.21 -46.57
N PRO A 128 -12.03 -9.14 -46.56
CA PRO A 128 -12.43 -8.41 -47.76
C PRO A 128 -11.23 -7.75 -48.48
N ALA A 129 -11.48 -7.21 -49.66
CA ALA A 129 -10.49 -6.41 -50.38
C ALA A 129 -10.29 -5.06 -49.66
N GLY A 130 -9.04 -4.64 -49.47
CA GLY A 130 -8.69 -3.42 -48.73
C GLY A 130 -8.05 -3.68 -47.35
N SER A 131 -7.84 -2.59 -46.61
CA SER A 131 -7.28 -2.67 -45.25
C SER A 131 -8.33 -3.11 -44.25
N ALA A 132 -8.01 -4.08 -43.39
CA ALA A 132 -8.94 -4.60 -42.39
C ALA A 132 -8.17 -5.07 -41.15
N ILE A 133 -8.49 -4.49 -39.98
CA ILE A 133 -7.85 -4.85 -38.72
C ILE A 133 -8.27 -6.27 -38.35
N LEU A 134 -7.33 -7.19 -38.44
CA LEU A 134 -7.57 -8.61 -38.16
C LEU A 134 -7.44 -8.89 -36.67
N MET A 135 -6.42 -8.32 -36.02
CA MET A 135 -6.23 -8.35 -34.57
C MET A 135 -5.38 -7.15 -34.13
N GLU A 136 -5.73 -6.54 -33.00
CA GLU A 136 -4.98 -5.42 -32.44
C GLU A 136 -5.01 -5.41 -30.91
N MET A 137 -3.85 -5.13 -30.31
CA MET A 137 -3.72 -4.69 -28.93
C MET A 137 -3.15 -3.28 -28.93
N PHE A 138 -3.87 -2.33 -28.34
CA PHE A 138 -3.50 -0.92 -28.39
C PHE A 138 -3.74 -0.20 -27.06
N ALA A 139 -2.67 0.41 -26.53
CA ALA A 139 -2.71 1.37 -25.43
C ALA A 139 -2.22 2.73 -25.92
N TRP A 140 -3.13 3.71 -25.95
CA TRP A 140 -2.85 5.06 -26.44
C TRP A 140 -1.61 5.68 -25.77
N ASN A 141 -0.69 6.26 -26.56
CA ASN A 141 0.58 6.85 -26.12
C ASN A 141 1.52 5.91 -25.31
N ARG A 142 1.21 4.61 -25.21
CA ARG A 142 2.03 3.63 -24.49
C ARG A 142 2.64 2.61 -25.44
N GLY A 143 1.81 1.93 -26.23
CA GLY A 143 2.29 0.92 -27.17
C GLY A 143 1.18 0.17 -27.89
N ARG A 144 1.58 -0.60 -28.91
CA ARG A 144 0.69 -1.26 -29.85
C ARG A 144 1.36 -2.46 -30.50
N MET A 145 0.58 -3.47 -30.82
CA MET A 145 0.87 -4.43 -31.89
C MET A 145 -0.43 -4.68 -32.64
N TYR A 146 -0.40 -4.65 -33.97
CA TYR A 146 -1.58 -4.94 -34.79
C TYR A 146 -1.23 -5.78 -36.01
N LEU A 147 -2.16 -6.66 -36.40
CA LEU A 147 -2.17 -7.41 -37.65
C LEU A 147 -3.32 -6.89 -38.53
N ASN A 148 -3.00 -6.50 -39.75
CA ASN A 148 -3.92 -5.86 -40.70
C ASN A 148 -3.82 -6.54 -42.07
N GLY A 149 -4.93 -6.63 -42.79
CA GLY A 149 -4.86 -6.81 -44.24
C GLY A 149 -4.34 -5.51 -44.86
N HIS A 150 -3.39 -5.56 -45.81
CA HIS A 150 -2.92 -4.33 -46.47
C HIS A 150 -3.78 -3.99 -47.70
N TRP A 151 -3.98 -2.71 -47.98
CA TRP A 151 -4.85 -2.22 -49.06
C TRP A 151 -4.37 -2.59 -50.47
N ASP A 152 -3.05 -2.77 -50.67
CA ASP A 152 -2.48 -2.71 -52.02
C ASP A 152 -2.47 -4.02 -52.82
N SER A 153 -2.44 -5.23 -52.24
CA SER A 153 -2.17 -6.44 -53.06
C SER A 153 -2.18 -7.79 -52.35
N GLY A 154 -3.10 -8.01 -51.41
CA GLY A 154 -3.18 -9.30 -50.71
C GLY A 154 -1.97 -9.57 -49.82
N ARG A 155 -1.33 -8.53 -49.27
CA ARG A 155 -0.31 -8.68 -48.23
C ARG A 155 -0.93 -8.52 -46.84
N LEU A 156 -0.21 -9.01 -45.85
CA LEU A 156 -0.43 -8.68 -44.44
C LEU A 156 0.48 -7.51 -44.06
N GLU A 157 -0.01 -6.68 -43.15
CA GLU A 157 0.72 -5.60 -42.52
C GLU A 157 0.74 -5.84 -41.01
N VAL A 158 1.90 -5.64 -40.40
CA VAL A 158 2.02 -5.55 -38.94
C VAL A 158 2.62 -4.22 -38.58
N GLY A 159 2.12 -3.58 -37.53
CA GLY A 159 2.83 -2.48 -36.91
C GLY A 159 3.01 -2.68 -35.41
N ILE A 160 4.16 -2.20 -34.93
CA ILE A 160 4.56 -2.23 -33.54
C ILE A 160 4.90 -0.83 -33.06
N MET A 161 4.51 -0.52 -31.82
CA MET A 161 4.66 0.81 -31.25
C MET A 161 5.15 0.76 -29.81
N ARG A 162 5.96 1.75 -29.45
CA ARG A 162 6.32 2.09 -28.07
C ARG A 162 6.38 3.61 -27.94
N GLY A 163 5.57 4.17 -27.05
CA GLY A 163 5.46 5.63 -26.92
C GLY A 163 4.98 6.25 -28.24
N ASP A 164 5.75 7.16 -28.82
CA ASP A 164 5.53 7.80 -30.11
C ASP A 164 6.21 7.09 -31.29
N GLN A 165 7.05 6.08 -31.03
CA GLN A 165 7.75 5.32 -32.06
C GLN A 165 6.84 4.27 -32.66
N LEU A 166 6.68 4.28 -33.98
CA LEU A 166 5.90 3.31 -34.75
C LEU A 166 6.75 2.78 -35.91
N GLN A 167 6.74 1.47 -36.10
CA GLN A 167 7.29 0.83 -37.30
C GLN A 167 6.28 -0.15 -37.86
N SER A 168 6.19 -0.25 -39.19
CA SER A 168 5.29 -1.17 -39.88
C SER A 168 6.04 -2.00 -40.93
N PHE A 169 5.57 -3.23 -41.13
CA PHE A 169 6.19 -4.23 -42.00
C PHE A 169 5.13 -4.90 -42.84
N LEU A 170 5.51 -5.33 -44.04
CA LEU A 170 4.62 -6.02 -44.98
C LEU A 170 5.10 -7.46 -45.21
N SER A 171 4.16 -8.40 -45.33
CA SER A 171 4.47 -9.77 -45.71
C SER A 171 5.04 -9.85 -47.13
N SER A 172 5.98 -10.77 -47.36
CA SER A 172 6.50 -11.06 -48.70
C SER A 172 5.58 -12.01 -49.47
N GLY A 173 4.99 -12.98 -48.75
CA GLY A 173 3.92 -13.85 -49.21
C GLY A 173 2.59 -13.13 -49.32
N ARG A 174 1.71 -13.65 -50.17
CA ARG A 174 0.39 -13.08 -50.46
C ARG A 174 -0.73 -13.99 -49.94
N ARG A 175 -1.72 -13.38 -49.28
CA ARG A 175 -3.04 -13.96 -49.00
C ARG A 175 -3.89 -13.95 -50.26
N THR A 176 -4.82 -14.89 -50.33
CA THR A 176 -5.89 -14.94 -51.32
C THR A 176 -7.09 -14.16 -50.77
N VAL A 177 -7.53 -13.13 -51.49
CA VAL A 177 -8.65 -12.29 -51.06
C VAL A 177 -9.97 -13.04 -51.23
N GLY A 178 -10.89 -12.93 -50.26
CA GLY A 178 -12.21 -13.55 -50.36
C GLY A 178 -12.25 -15.05 -50.08
N THR A 179 -11.13 -15.65 -49.67
CA THR A 179 -11.07 -17.03 -49.17
C THR A 179 -10.79 -17.07 -47.68
N GLU A 180 -11.30 -18.09 -47.00
CA GLU A 180 -10.96 -18.36 -45.61
C GLU A 180 -9.49 -18.81 -45.51
N GLN A 181 -8.70 -18.13 -44.68
CA GLN A 181 -7.29 -18.46 -44.43
C GLN A 181 -6.92 -18.22 -42.97
N LEU A 182 -5.88 -18.90 -42.50
CA LEU A 182 -5.20 -18.58 -41.25
C LEU A 182 -4.09 -17.56 -41.52
N LEU A 183 -4.21 -16.36 -40.96
CA LEU A 183 -3.34 -15.21 -41.17
C LEU A 183 -2.70 -14.82 -39.84
N GLU A 184 -1.37 -14.80 -39.77
CA GLU A 184 -0.67 -14.71 -38.50
C GLU A 184 0.57 -13.82 -38.56
N VAL A 185 0.95 -13.29 -37.40
CA VAL A 185 2.22 -12.60 -37.19
C VAL A 185 2.77 -12.91 -35.80
N GLU A 186 4.09 -13.05 -35.72
CA GLU A 186 4.82 -13.35 -34.48
C GLU A 186 5.96 -12.37 -34.29
N TYR A 187 6.01 -11.75 -33.11
CA TYR A 187 7.15 -11.00 -32.59
C TYR A 187 7.97 -11.90 -31.68
N VAL A 188 9.30 -11.85 -31.81
CA VAL A 188 10.27 -12.49 -30.89
C VAL A 188 11.30 -11.45 -30.46
N ASP A 189 11.48 -11.30 -29.15
CA ASP A 189 12.38 -10.31 -28.57
C ASP A 189 13.86 -10.67 -28.71
N ASN A 190 14.71 -9.68 -28.97
CA ASN A 190 16.15 -9.82 -28.75
C ASN A 190 16.48 -9.43 -27.31
N ILE A 191 16.47 -10.40 -26.39
CA ILE A 191 16.58 -10.14 -24.94
C ILE A 191 17.85 -9.37 -24.57
N GLY A 192 18.98 -9.65 -25.24
CA GLY A 192 20.28 -9.03 -24.95
C GLY A 192 20.58 -7.75 -25.72
N GLY A 193 19.66 -7.28 -26.57
CA GLY A 193 19.90 -6.18 -27.49
C GLY A 193 18.67 -5.34 -27.82
N PRO A 194 18.81 -4.34 -28.72
CA PRO A 194 17.68 -3.51 -29.13
C PRO A 194 16.66 -4.31 -29.94
N GLY A 195 15.37 -3.98 -29.77
CA GLY A 195 14.25 -4.51 -30.52
C GLY A 195 14.12 -6.04 -30.54
N GLY A 196 13.81 -6.58 -31.72
CA GLY A 196 13.46 -7.99 -31.93
C GLY A 196 13.24 -8.31 -33.41
N ALA A 197 12.49 -9.37 -33.70
CA ALA A 197 12.19 -9.83 -35.05
C ALA A 197 10.70 -10.16 -35.24
N LEU A 198 10.18 -9.91 -36.43
CA LEU A 198 8.80 -10.19 -36.84
C LEU A 198 8.74 -11.20 -37.98
N THR A 199 7.86 -12.19 -37.87
CA THR A 199 7.63 -13.22 -38.90
C THR A 199 6.13 -13.35 -39.19
N PHE A 200 5.76 -13.41 -40.45
CA PHE A 200 4.38 -13.62 -40.90
C PHE A 200 4.16 -15.09 -41.25
N TYR A 201 2.93 -15.57 -41.04
CA TYR A 201 2.52 -16.89 -41.51
C TYR A 201 1.15 -16.81 -42.21
N ILE A 202 0.99 -17.61 -43.26
CA ILE A 202 -0.28 -17.84 -43.95
C ILE A 202 -0.49 -19.35 -44.02
N ASP A 203 -1.61 -19.83 -43.49
CA ASP A 203 -1.96 -21.25 -43.39
C ASP A 203 -0.85 -22.09 -42.71
N GLY A 204 -0.23 -21.50 -41.68
CA GLY A 204 0.88 -22.08 -40.91
C GLY A 204 2.24 -22.06 -41.61
N GLN A 205 2.33 -21.61 -42.87
CA GLN A 205 3.57 -21.51 -43.63
C GLN A 205 4.17 -20.10 -43.54
N ASN A 206 5.50 -20.00 -43.49
CA ASN A 206 6.19 -18.70 -43.43
C ASN A 206 5.86 -17.87 -44.68
N ALA A 207 5.30 -16.68 -44.45
CA ALA A 207 4.86 -15.72 -45.47
C ALA A 207 5.68 -14.41 -45.43
N GLY A 208 6.83 -14.40 -44.75
CA GLY A 208 7.76 -13.29 -44.71
C GLY A 208 8.44 -13.11 -43.36
N GLY A 209 9.65 -12.54 -43.36
CA GLY A 209 10.49 -12.37 -42.17
C GLY A 209 11.57 -13.46 -42.03
N PRO A 210 12.41 -13.42 -40.97
CA PRO A 210 12.35 -12.46 -39.86
C PRO A 210 12.72 -11.04 -40.29
N PHE A 211 11.84 -10.07 -40.04
CA PHE A 211 12.12 -8.65 -40.21
C PHE A 211 12.64 -8.09 -38.90
N THR A 212 13.87 -7.59 -38.89
CA THR A 212 14.46 -6.99 -37.69
C THR A 212 13.87 -5.63 -37.42
N THR A 213 13.60 -5.35 -36.14
CA THR A 213 13.17 -4.03 -35.65
C THR A 213 14.09 -3.59 -34.52
N THR A 214 14.21 -2.27 -34.32
CA THR A 214 14.81 -1.69 -33.11
C THR A 214 13.77 -1.40 -32.03
N ILE A 215 12.47 -1.48 -32.36
CA ILE A 215 11.36 -1.22 -31.44
C ILE A 215 11.00 -2.50 -30.69
N LYS A 216 10.97 -2.42 -29.37
CA LYS A 216 10.34 -3.42 -28.50
C LYS A 216 8.88 -3.02 -28.31
N PRO A 217 7.86 -3.77 -28.78
CA PRO A 217 6.47 -3.38 -28.56
C PRO A 217 6.17 -3.34 -27.06
N ARG A 218 5.32 -2.40 -26.63
CA ARG A 218 4.84 -2.30 -25.24
C ARG A 218 3.40 -2.77 -25.17
N ILE A 219 3.13 -3.83 -24.41
CA ILE A 219 1.79 -4.41 -24.25
C ILE A 219 1.42 -4.44 -22.77
N PRO A 220 0.72 -3.42 -22.27
CA PRO A 220 0.21 -3.37 -20.90
C PRO A 220 -0.84 -4.44 -20.57
N ALA A 221 -1.03 -4.74 -19.29
CA ALA A 221 -2.04 -5.69 -18.83
C ALA A 221 -3.51 -5.22 -19.05
N ASP A 222 -3.73 -3.90 -19.14
CA ASP A 222 -5.05 -3.28 -19.32
C ASP A 222 -5.54 -3.20 -20.77
N VAL A 223 -4.78 -3.78 -21.73
CA VAL A 223 -5.19 -3.78 -23.14
C VAL A 223 -6.26 -4.82 -23.44
N SER A 224 -7.20 -4.43 -24.29
CA SER A 224 -8.15 -5.33 -24.97
C SER A 224 -7.62 -5.73 -26.35
N ILE A 225 -8.15 -6.85 -26.85
CA ILE A 225 -8.05 -7.25 -28.25
C ILE A 225 -9.20 -6.59 -29.02
N TYR A 226 -8.87 -6.00 -30.18
CA TYR A 226 -9.83 -5.45 -31.12
C TYR A 226 -9.73 -6.16 -32.48
N VAL A 227 -10.89 -6.33 -33.14
CA VAL A 227 -11.00 -6.79 -34.53
C VAL A 227 -12.00 -5.90 -35.25
N ASN A 228 -11.66 -5.45 -36.45
CA ASN A 228 -12.45 -4.49 -37.24
C ASN A 228 -12.63 -3.10 -36.60
N ALA A 229 -11.84 -2.73 -35.60
CA ALA A 229 -11.79 -1.40 -35.00
C ALA A 229 -10.46 -1.19 -34.27
N SER A 230 -10.13 0.05 -33.91
CA SER A 230 -9.00 0.37 -33.02
C SER A 230 -9.47 1.19 -31.83
N LEU A 231 -9.29 0.70 -30.60
CA LEU A 231 -9.60 1.45 -29.37
C LEU A 231 -11.01 2.07 -29.39
N ASP A 232 -12.02 1.25 -29.68
CA ASP A 232 -13.43 1.63 -29.85
C ASP A 232 -13.74 2.62 -31.00
N ASN A 233 -12.74 3.04 -31.77
CA ASN A 233 -12.94 3.80 -32.98
C ASN A 233 -13.25 2.84 -34.15
N ALA A 234 -14.50 2.84 -34.62
CA ALA A 234 -14.95 2.01 -35.75
C ALA A 234 -14.80 2.70 -37.12
N SER A 235 -14.24 3.92 -37.21
CA SER A 235 -14.05 4.62 -38.50
C SER A 235 -13.12 3.88 -39.46
N ASN A 236 -12.29 2.98 -38.96
CA ASN A 236 -11.39 2.11 -39.72
C ASN A 236 -11.91 0.67 -39.87
N SER A 237 -13.19 0.43 -39.55
CA SER A 237 -13.87 -0.85 -39.79
C SER A 237 -14.14 -1.06 -41.29
N VAL A 238 -14.38 -2.31 -41.68
CA VAL A 238 -14.76 -2.68 -43.05
C VAL A 238 -16.04 -3.52 -43.12
N ASN A 239 -16.63 -3.57 -44.30
CA ASN A 239 -17.77 -4.43 -44.61
C ASN A 239 -17.34 -5.87 -44.91
N GLY A 240 -18.05 -6.85 -44.34
CA GLY A 240 -17.93 -8.26 -44.70
C GLY A 240 -16.66 -8.97 -44.18
N LEU A 241 -16.07 -8.53 -43.07
CA LEU A 241 -15.00 -9.30 -42.41
C LEU A 241 -15.59 -10.53 -41.74
N GLN A 242 -15.21 -11.73 -42.18
CA GLN A 242 -15.70 -12.98 -41.62
C GLN A 242 -14.66 -13.58 -40.67
N VAL A 243 -15.05 -13.89 -39.45
CA VAL A 243 -14.19 -14.40 -38.37
C VAL A 243 -14.67 -15.79 -37.96
N ARG A 244 -13.81 -16.80 -38.10
CA ARG A 244 -14.07 -18.18 -37.62
C ARG A 244 -13.39 -18.44 -36.28
N GLU A 245 -12.16 -17.97 -36.15
CA GLU A 245 -11.32 -18.25 -34.99
C GLU A 245 -10.27 -17.14 -34.83
N LEU A 246 -9.97 -16.81 -33.57
CA LEU A 246 -8.86 -15.91 -33.21
C LEU A 246 -7.98 -16.65 -32.21
N MET A 247 -6.66 -16.54 -32.32
CA MET A 247 -5.74 -17.09 -31.33
C MET A 247 -4.68 -16.09 -30.93
N ILE A 248 -4.28 -16.17 -29.67
CA ILE A 248 -3.14 -15.46 -29.12
C ILE A 248 -2.19 -16.48 -28.50
N SER A 249 -0.88 -16.34 -28.75
CA SER A 249 0.13 -17.08 -28.01
C SER A 249 1.32 -16.21 -27.64
N TYR A 250 1.92 -16.47 -26.49
CA TYR A 250 3.01 -15.66 -25.95
C TYR A 250 3.90 -16.51 -25.04
N ASP A 251 5.08 -16.00 -24.72
CA ASP A 251 5.95 -16.61 -23.71
C ASP A 251 5.89 -15.82 -22.39
N GLY A 252 5.41 -16.48 -21.34
CA GLY A 252 5.43 -15.97 -19.96
C GLY A 252 6.61 -16.55 -19.19
N LEU A 253 7.03 -15.88 -18.12
CA LEU A 253 8.06 -16.41 -17.21
C LEU A 253 7.40 -17.22 -16.09
N VAL A 254 7.84 -18.48 -15.92
CA VAL A 254 7.46 -19.35 -14.82
C VAL A 254 8.69 -19.77 -14.04
N ASN A 255 8.58 -19.94 -12.72
CA ASN A 255 9.67 -20.47 -11.91
C ASN A 255 9.63 -21.99 -11.96
N GLN A 256 10.63 -22.60 -12.60
CA GLN A 256 10.81 -24.05 -12.54
C GLN A 256 11.59 -24.41 -11.28
N VAL A 257 11.02 -25.27 -10.45
CA VAL A 257 11.64 -25.74 -9.20
C VAL A 257 12.37 -27.05 -9.46
N SER A 258 13.60 -27.14 -8.98
CA SER A 258 14.40 -28.37 -9.00
C SER A 258 14.94 -28.68 -7.60
N TYR A 259 15.17 -29.97 -7.33
CA TYR A 259 15.65 -30.46 -6.05
C TYR A 259 16.89 -31.32 -6.26
N THR A 260 18.04 -30.85 -5.75
CA THR A 260 19.31 -31.58 -5.85
C THR A 260 19.67 -32.16 -4.49
N PRO A 261 19.89 -33.48 -4.33
CA PRO A 261 20.28 -34.07 -3.04
C PRO A 261 21.53 -33.43 -2.43
N VAL A 262 21.57 -33.33 -1.10
CA VAL A 262 22.69 -32.76 -0.34
C VAL A 262 23.17 -33.77 0.71
N SER A 263 24.50 -33.90 0.85
CA SER A 263 25.16 -34.73 1.87
C SER A 263 25.85 -33.87 2.93
N SER A 264 26.20 -34.48 4.08
CA SER A 264 27.05 -33.84 5.09
C SER A 264 28.39 -33.37 4.49
N GLY A 265 28.93 -32.26 4.98
CA GLY A 265 30.17 -31.66 4.49
C GLY A 265 30.10 -30.13 4.40
N SER A 266 31.01 -29.54 3.63
CA SER A 266 30.99 -28.09 3.36
C SER A 266 29.79 -27.72 2.49
N ILE A 267 29.11 -26.64 2.84
CA ILE A 267 27.96 -26.08 2.12
C ILE A 267 28.07 -24.56 2.09
N SER A 268 27.68 -23.96 0.96
CA SER A 268 27.60 -22.51 0.86
C SER A 268 26.44 -21.98 1.71
N ARG A 269 26.51 -20.72 2.13
CA ARG A 269 25.36 -20.05 2.77
C ARG A 269 24.08 -20.19 1.95
N GLY A 270 24.14 -19.88 0.65
CA GLY A 270 22.97 -19.86 -0.21
C GLY A 270 22.31 -21.23 -0.33
N ASP A 271 23.13 -22.28 -0.42
CA ASP A 271 22.63 -23.66 -0.46
C ASP A 271 22.04 -24.09 0.89
N LEU A 272 22.64 -23.66 2.02
CA LEU A 272 22.13 -23.92 3.38
C LEU A 272 20.75 -23.28 3.59
N GLU A 273 20.57 -22.01 3.20
CA GLU A 273 19.29 -21.30 3.29
C GLU A 273 18.23 -21.88 2.34
N ALA A 274 18.65 -22.58 1.28
CA ALA A 274 17.78 -23.23 0.30
C ALA A 274 17.48 -24.72 0.59
N LEU A 275 17.88 -25.23 1.77
CA LEU A 275 17.64 -26.63 2.13
C LEU A 275 16.17 -26.93 2.40
N VAL A 276 15.75 -28.07 1.86
CA VAL A 276 14.45 -28.70 2.08
C VAL A 276 14.64 -30.13 2.54
N VAL A 277 13.69 -30.64 3.31
CA VAL A 277 13.56 -32.06 3.58
C VAL A 277 12.79 -32.70 2.44
N ASP A 278 13.35 -33.73 1.84
CA ASP A 278 12.68 -34.54 0.83
C ASP A 278 12.08 -35.79 1.49
N ALA A 279 10.84 -35.65 1.97
CA ALA A 279 10.11 -36.72 2.64
C ALA A 279 9.18 -37.50 1.69
N ARG A 280 9.34 -37.36 0.36
CA ARG A 280 8.44 -38.01 -0.63
C ARG A 280 8.41 -39.53 -0.53
N SER A 281 9.52 -40.16 -0.13
CA SER A 281 9.63 -41.61 0.08
C SER A 281 9.21 -42.06 1.49
N VAL A 282 8.90 -41.13 2.40
CA VAL A 282 8.51 -41.43 3.78
C VAL A 282 7.01 -41.60 3.84
N THR A 283 6.53 -42.77 4.28
CA THR A 283 5.10 -43.11 4.30
C THR A 283 4.45 -43.06 5.68
N ALA A 284 5.24 -42.86 6.74
CA ALA A 284 4.76 -42.80 8.12
C ALA A 284 5.54 -41.75 8.93
N PRO A 285 4.95 -41.17 9.99
CA PRO A 285 5.65 -40.23 10.85
C PRO A 285 6.95 -40.81 11.45
N GLN A 286 7.97 -39.97 11.58
CA GLN A 286 9.28 -40.29 12.13
C GLN A 286 9.59 -39.41 13.35
N PRO A 287 10.34 -39.91 14.34
CA PRO A 287 10.74 -39.12 15.51
C PRO A 287 11.69 -37.96 15.12
N PRO A 288 11.91 -37.00 16.03
CA PRO A 288 12.86 -35.91 15.81
C PRO A 288 14.26 -36.42 15.45
N MET A 289 14.85 -35.84 14.41
CA MET A 289 16.23 -36.07 13.96
C MET A 289 16.98 -34.73 13.99
N THR A 290 18.13 -34.70 14.67
CA THR A 290 18.90 -33.45 14.85
C THR A 290 19.89 -33.23 13.72
N LEU A 291 19.59 -32.24 12.88
CA LEU A 291 20.54 -31.64 11.94
C LEU A 291 21.48 -30.68 12.70
N SER A 292 22.72 -30.54 12.28
CA SER A 292 23.56 -29.43 12.75
C SER A 292 24.32 -28.74 11.63
N TYR A 293 24.57 -27.44 11.82
CA TYR A 293 25.39 -26.63 10.93
C TYR A 293 26.26 -25.68 11.73
N GLN A 294 27.44 -25.37 11.22
CA GLN A 294 28.44 -24.54 11.88
C GLN A 294 29.11 -23.63 10.85
N ALA A 295 29.12 -22.31 11.09
CA ALA A 295 29.95 -21.40 10.30
C ALA A 295 31.43 -21.71 10.54
N ASP A 296 32.31 -21.49 9.55
CA ASP A 296 33.74 -21.76 9.70
C ASP A 296 34.32 -21.06 10.96
N GLY A 297 34.79 -21.85 11.94
CA GLY A 297 35.30 -21.34 13.22
C GLY A 297 34.24 -20.84 14.22
N GLY A 298 32.95 -20.94 13.90
CA GLY A 298 31.82 -20.50 14.71
C GLY A 298 31.25 -21.57 15.65
N THR A 299 30.12 -21.27 16.29
CA THR A 299 29.41 -22.21 17.18
C THR A 299 28.50 -23.14 16.38
N VAL A 300 28.42 -24.41 16.79
CA VAL A 300 27.50 -25.40 16.21
C VAL A 300 26.07 -25.00 16.55
N THR A 301 25.22 -24.88 15.52
CA THR A 301 23.78 -24.70 15.65
C THR A 301 23.07 -26.01 15.33
N THR A 302 22.08 -26.39 16.13
CA THR A 302 21.29 -27.61 15.93
C THR A 302 19.85 -27.31 15.57
N LEU A 303 19.25 -28.19 14.77
CA LEU A 303 17.85 -28.09 14.33
C LEU A 303 17.22 -29.47 14.35
N ASP A 304 16.28 -29.68 15.28
CA ASP A 304 15.49 -30.91 15.33
C ASP A 304 14.40 -30.89 14.26
N VAL A 305 14.39 -31.92 13.43
CA VAL A 305 13.45 -32.11 12.31
C VAL A 305 12.56 -33.32 12.60
N THR A 306 11.25 -33.12 12.61
CA THR A 306 10.24 -34.16 12.76
C THR A 306 9.47 -34.31 11.44
N ILE A 307 9.40 -35.52 10.90
CA ILE A 307 8.52 -35.81 9.75
C ILE A 307 7.20 -36.32 10.34
N GLY A 308 6.19 -35.46 10.46
CA GLY A 308 4.94 -35.74 11.15
C GLY A 308 4.20 -34.45 11.55
N PRO A 309 2.98 -34.58 12.10
CA PRO A 309 2.15 -33.43 12.45
C PRO A 309 2.79 -32.58 13.56
N LEU A 310 2.48 -31.28 13.56
CA LEU A 310 2.87 -30.37 14.65
C LEU A 310 2.23 -30.82 15.97
N THR A 311 3.06 -31.07 16.98
CA THR A 311 2.61 -31.37 18.34
C THR A 311 2.29 -30.08 19.09
N VAL A 312 1.03 -29.92 19.54
CA VAL A 312 0.58 -28.79 20.36
C VAL A 312 0.17 -29.28 21.76
N PRO A 313 0.84 -28.83 22.84
CA PRO A 313 0.50 -29.23 24.20
C PRO A 313 -0.92 -28.82 24.62
N ALA A 314 -1.51 -29.56 25.56
CA ALA A 314 -2.76 -29.16 26.21
C ALA A 314 -2.59 -27.81 26.94
N GLY A 315 -3.67 -27.04 27.07
CA GLY A 315 -3.64 -25.66 27.57
C GLY A 315 -3.16 -24.60 26.57
N GLN A 316 -2.66 -24.97 25.39
CA GLN A 316 -2.34 -24.04 24.29
C GLN A 316 -3.40 -24.09 23.20
N ALA A 317 -3.62 -22.95 22.53
CA ALA A 317 -4.59 -22.87 21.44
C ALA A 317 -4.22 -23.83 20.29
N TYR A 318 -5.11 -24.77 20.02
CA TYR A 318 -4.91 -25.86 19.06
C TYR A 318 -5.85 -25.74 17.88
N LYS A 319 -7.13 -25.44 18.12
CA LYS A 319 -8.15 -25.33 17.08
C LYS A 319 -9.15 -24.21 17.34
N ALA A 320 -9.74 -23.71 16.27
CA ALA A 320 -10.88 -22.80 16.32
C ALA A 320 -12.14 -23.49 15.76
N VAL A 321 -13.28 -23.22 16.38
CA VAL A 321 -14.57 -23.79 16.01
C VAL A 321 -15.56 -22.66 15.76
N LEU A 322 -16.15 -22.65 14.57
CA LEU A 322 -17.19 -21.71 14.19
C LEU A 322 -18.54 -22.18 14.75
N PHE A 323 -19.25 -21.28 15.43
CA PHE A 323 -20.65 -21.47 15.81
C PHE A 323 -21.50 -20.56 14.93
N ASP A 324 -22.32 -21.16 14.08
CA ASP A 324 -23.28 -20.46 13.21
C ASP A 324 -24.50 -20.03 14.04
N TRP A 325 -24.79 -18.73 14.04
CA TRP A 325 -25.92 -18.12 14.74
C TRP A 325 -27.00 -17.61 13.78
N SER A 326 -26.90 -17.89 12.48
CA SER A 326 -27.85 -17.43 11.46
C SER A 326 -29.30 -17.87 11.72
N GLY A 327 -29.50 -19.00 12.41
CA GLY A 327 -30.82 -19.49 12.84
C GLY A 327 -31.33 -18.89 14.17
N GLY A 328 -30.64 -17.90 14.75
CA GLY A 328 -30.98 -17.30 16.06
C GLY A 328 -30.46 -18.06 17.28
N SER A 329 -29.89 -19.26 17.09
CA SER A 329 -29.21 -20.05 18.12
C SER A 329 -27.90 -20.63 17.58
N GLY A 330 -26.86 -20.67 18.41
CA GLY A 330 -25.55 -21.16 18.00
C GLY A 330 -25.50 -22.67 17.71
N VAL A 331 -25.22 -23.04 16.46
CA VAL A 331 -24.97 -24.41 16.02
C VAL A 331 -23.49 -24.57 15.68
N ARG A 332 -22.85 -25.62 16.20
CA ARG A 332 -21.45 -25.92 15.90
C ARG A 332 -21.30 -26.35 14.44
N HIS A 333 -20.45 -25.66 13.68
CA HIS A 333 -20.15 -26.06 12.30
C HIS A 333 -19.34 -27.38 12.27
N PRO A 334 -19.60 -28.31 11.33
CA PRO A 334 -18.92 -29.61 11.29
C PRO A 334 -17.42 -29.54 10.97
N ASN A 335 -17.00 -28.59 10.13
CA ASN A 335 -15.58 -28.38 9.82
C ASN A 335 -14.90 -27.58 10.93
N GLU A 336 -13.95 -28.19 11.63
CA GLU A 336 -13.14 -27.54 12.67
C GLU A 336 -11.79 -27.08 12.10
N LEU A 337 -11.31 -25.93 12.55
CA LEU A 337 -10.04 -25.36 12.08
C LEU A 337 -8.89 -25.81 12.98
N VAL A 338 -8.32 -26.98 12.70
CA VAL A 338 -7.18 -27.55 13.45
C VAL A 338 -5.85 -26.96 12.96
N MET A 339 -5.19 -26.14 13.79
CA MET A 339 -4.08 -25.27 13.39
C MET A 339 -2.70 -25.92 13.48
N THR A 340 -2.50 -26.95 12.67
CA THR A 340 -1.27 -27.75 12.64
C THR A 340 -0.66 -27.95 11.25
N ARG A 341 -1.30 -27.46 10.17
CA ARG A 341 -0.73 -27.53 8.81
C ARG A 341 0.30 -26.42 8.62
N ILE A 342 1.57 -26.75 8.63
CA ILE A 342 2.64 -25.75 8.53
C ILE A 342 2.77 -25.27 7.08
N VAL A 343 2.86 -23.95 6.91
CA VAL A 343 3.12 -23.31 5.61
C VAL A 343 4.41 -22.50 5.59
N ALA A 344 4.87 -22.08 6.76
CA ALA A 344 6.18 -21.49 6.95
C ALA A 344 6.65 -21.78 8.38
N GLN A 345 7.94 -22.01 8.56
CA GLN A 345 8.53 -22.34 9.85
C GLN A 345 9.94 -21.80 9.94
N ASN A 346 10.45 -21.71 11.17
CA ASN A 346 11.72 -21.04 11.46
C ASN A 346 11.79 -19.64 10.86
N CYS A 347 10.64 -18.98 10.78
CA CYS A 347 10.54 -17.64 10.25
C CYS A 347 11.13 -16.67 11.28
N CYS A 348 11.91 -15.72 10.80
CA CYS A 348 12.57 -14.73 11.63
C CYS A 348 12.69 -13.41 10.87
N PHE A 349 12.88 -12.32 11.60
CA PHE A 349 13.18 -11.05 10.96
C PHE A 349 14.60 -11.05 10.40
N GLN A 350 14.79 -10.40 9.25
CA GLN A 350 16.12 -10.27 8.64
C GLN A 350 16.98 -9.19 9.29
N ASP A 351 16.39 -8.31 10.10
CA ASP A 351 17.12 -7.31 10.87
C ASP A 351 17.85 -7.95 12.05
N SER A 352 19.16 -7.71 12.16
CA SER A 352 19.99 -8.36 13.17
C SER A 352 19.57 -8.06 14.62
N LYS A 353 19.05 -6.85 14.89
CA LYS A 353 18.57 -6.48 16.24
C LYS A 353 17.27 -7.21 16.58
N LEU A 354 16.32 -7.24 15.63
CA LEU A 354 15.06 -7.94 15.85
C LEU A 354 15.24 -9.47 15.84
N TYR A 355 16.12 -9.99 14.99
CA TYR A 355 16.48 -11.42 14.89
C TYR A 355 16.94 -11.98 16.24
N GLY A 356 17.82 -11.27 16.95
CA GLY A 356 18.29 -11.70 18.27
C GLY A 356 17.30 -11.46 19.42
N ALA A 357 16.31 -10.58 19.22
CA ALA A 357 15.41 -10.14 20.30
C ALA A 357 14.05 -10.86 20.30
N GLN A 358 13.68 -11.51 19.19
CA GLN A 358 12.44 -12.25 19.02
C GLN A 358 12.73 -13.67 18.54
N SER A 359 12.07 -14.64 19.18
CA SER A 359 12.21 -16.05 18.80
C SER A 359 11.62 -16.33 17.42
N PRO A 360 12.14 -17.33 16.69
CA PRO A 360 11.56 -17.75 15.44
C PRO A 360 10.09 -18.19 15.62
N TRP A 361 9.28 -17.97 14.60
CA TRP A 361 7.86 -18.34 14.62
C TRP A 361 7.51 -19.37 13.54
N ILE A 362 6.33 -19.96 13.71
CA ILE A 362 5.71 -20.88 12.77
C ILE A 362 4.37 -20.30 12.31
N GLU A 363 4.12 -20.34 11.00
CA GLU A 363 2.85 -20.01 10.36
C GLU A 363 2.10 -21.31 10.06
N CYS A 364 0.91 -21.45 10.64
CA CYS A 364 0.06 -22.63 10.50
C CYS A 364 -1.29 -22.28 9.89
N LEU A 365 -1.77 -23.15 9.02
CA LEU A 365 -3.11 -23.17 8.47
C LEU A 365 -3.94 -24.31 9.10
N PRO A 366 -5.26 -24.30 8.87
CA PRO A 366 -6.13 -25.41 9.25
C PRO A 366 -5.80 -26.67 8.45
N GLN A 367 -5.93 -27.83 9.10
CA GLN A 367 -6.02 -29.12 8.42
C GLN A 367 -7.44 -29.32 7.86
N GLY A 368 -7.55 -29.82 6.63
CA GLY A 368 -8.84 -30.14 6.00
C GLY A 368 -9.62 -28.92 5.45
N PRO A 369 -10.91 -29.10 5.13
CA PRO A 369 -11.76 -28.04 4.60
C PRO A 369 -12.11 -27.00 5.66
N VAL A 370 -12.32 -25.75 5.23
CA VAL A 370 -12.77 -24.67 6.10
C VAL A 370 -14.32 -24.65 6.23
N PRO A 371 -14.89 -24.04 7.27
CA PRO A 371 -16.32 -23.77 7.32
C PRO A 371 -16.79 -22.94 6.13
N ASN A 372 -17.97 -23.27 5.60
CA ASN A 372 -18.64 -22.48 4.56
C ASN A 372 -20.08 -22.23 5.00
N ILE A 373 -20.49 -20.97 5.01
CA ILE A 373 -21.87 -20.56 5.28
C ILE A 373 -22.33 -19.65 4.14
N ALA A 374 -23.38 -20.06 3.45
CA ALA A 374 -24.02 -19.27 2.39
C ALA A 374 -23.04 -18.74 1.32
N GLY A 375 -22.06 -19.55 0.90
CA GLY A 375 -21.10 -19.15 -0.13
C GLY A 375 -19.84 -18.44 0.39
N ILE A 376 -19.70 -18.31 1.71
CA ILE A 376 -18.57 -17.63 2.37
C ILE A 376 -17.74 -18.66 3.13
N ASN A 377 -16.47 -18.77 2.77
CA ASN A 377 -15.46 -19.57 3.46
C ASN A 377 -14.90 -18.82 4.66
N TYR A 378 -14.74 -19.50 5.80
CA TYR A 378 -14.21 -18.93 7.05
C TYR A 378 -12.81 -19.49 7.33
N TYR A 379 -11.80 -18.68 7.06
CA TYR A 379 -10.40 -19.02 7.26
C TYR A 379 -9.89 -18.59 8.64
N CYS A 380 -8.81 -19.23 9.06
CA CYS A 380 -8.00 -18.71 10.13
C CYS A 380 -6.54 -19.14 9.93
N GLU A 381 -5.59 -18.28 10.29
CA GLU A 381 -4.16 -18.57 10.31
C GLU A 381 -3.64 -18.44 11.74
N ALA A 382 -2.79 -19.36 12.15
CA ALA A 382 -2.14 -19.33 13.46
C ALA A 382 -0.67 -18.94 13.32
N VAL A 383 -0.23 -18.08 14.23
CA VAL A 383 1.17 -17.72 14.42
C VAL A 383 1.58 -18.22 15.79
N ARG A 384 2.64 -19.01 15.84
CA ARG A 384 3.14 -19.62 17.08
C ARG A 384 4.59 -19.17 17.29
N THR A 385 4.85 -18.52 18.43
CA THR A 385 6.18 -18.05 18.85
C THR A 385 6.33 -18.35 20.33
N ASP A 386 7.25 -19.20 20.76
CA ASP A 386 7.43 -19.59 22.16
C ASP A 386 6.12 -19.83 22.93
N ASP A 387 5.77 -18.94 23.87
CA ASP A 387 4.56 -18.95 24.68
C ASP A 387 3.39 -18.15 24.06
N TYR A 388 3.66 -17.36 23.03
CA TYR A 388 2.68 -16.51 22.35
C TYR A 388 2.03 -17.23 21.16
N VAL A 389 0.69 -17.25 21.18
CA VAL A 389 -0.12 -17.79 20.07
C VAL A 389 -1.15 -16.75 19.65
N GLN A 390 -1.14 -16.42 18.37
CA GLN A 390 -2.12 -15.55 17.74
C GLN A 390 -2.91 -16.34 16.70
N PHE A 391 -4.24 -16.22 16.75
CA PHE A 391 -5.13 -16.63 15.67
C PHE A 391 -5.65 -15.39 14.95
N GLN A 392 -5.48 -15.35 13.64
CA GLN A 392 -6.10 -14.34 12.79
C GLN A 392 -7.17 -14.99 11.93
N PHE A 393 -8.39 -14.49 12.04
CA PHE A 393 -9.52 -15.00 11.28
C PHE A 393 -9.77 -14.12 10.07
N GLY A 394 -10.27 -14.76 9.02
CA GLY A 394 -10.79 -14.06 7.88
C GLY A 394 -11.73 -14.91 7.08
N TYR A 395 -12.14 -14.39 5.95
CA TYR A 395 -13.19 -14.98 5.16
C TYR A 395 -13.17 -14.43 3.75
N ASP A 396 -13.74 -15.24 2.87
CA ASP A 396 -13.70 -15.00 1.44
C ASP A 396 -14.84 -15.73 0.78
N TRP A 397 -15.18 -15.36 -0.45
CA TRP A 397 -16.17 -16.16 -1.18
C TRP A 397 -15.59 -17.52 -1.54
N ASP A 398 -16.46 -18.51 -1.61
CA ASP A 398 -16.09 -19.73 -2.31
C ASP A 398 -16.01 -19.51 -3.83
N THR A 399 -15.28 -20.40 -4.47
CA THR A 399 -15.03 -20.35 -5.91
C THR A 399 -16.27 -20.60 -6.75
N ALA A 400 -17.36 -21.14 -6.16
CA ALA A 400 -18.64 -21.29 -6.84
C ALA A 400 -19.41 -19.96 -6.88
N THR A 401 -19.30 -19.16 -5.82
CA THR A 401 -19.97 -17.87 -5.64
C THR A 401 -19.23 -16.76 -6.39
N MET A 402 -17.90 -16.74 -6.32
CA MET A 402 -17.05 -15.77 -7.03
C MET A 402 -15.79 -16.45 -7.60
N PRO A 403 -15.84 -16.99 -8.83
CA PRO A 403 -14.75 -17.75 -9.45
C PRO A 403 -13.44 -16.96 -9.63
N ALA A 404 -13.53 -15.67 -9.97
CA ALA A 404 -12.36 -14.79 -10.12
C ALA A 404 -11.77 -14.34 -8.77
N ASN A 405 -12.59 -14.39 -7.72
CA ASN A 405 -12.29 -13.97 -6.36
C ASN A 405 -11.39 -12.72 -6.27
N PRO A 406 -11.86 -11.55 -6.74
CA PRO A 406 -11.05 -10.35 -6.77
C PRO A 406 -10.66 -9.89 -5.37
N PHE A 407 -9.67 -9.00 -5.30
CA PHE A 407 -9.30 -8.37 -4.04
C PHE A 407 -10.34 -7.31 -3.65
N GLY A 408 -11.37 -7.69 -2.92
CA GLY A 408 -12.37 -6.79 -2.34
C GLY A 408 -13.78 -7.23 -2.69
N ASP A 409 -14.75 -6.46 -2.22
CA ASP A 409 -16.16 -6.61 -2.56
C ASP A 409 -16.55 -5.69 -3.73
N PRO A 410 -16.90 -6.20 -4.94
CA PRO A 410 -17.64 -5.43 -5.94
C PRO A 410 -19.03 -5.07 -5.42
N SER A 411 -19.63 -4.04 -6.02
CA SER A 411 -20.96 -3.57 -5.60
C SER A 411 -22.01 -4.67 -5.71
N GLY A 412 -22.82 -4.83 -4.67
CA GLY A 412 -23.86 -5.86 -4.57
C GLY A 412 -23.33 -7.27 -4.29
N LYS A 413 -22.02 -7.43 -4.09
CA LYS A 413 -21.38 -8.70 -3.70
C LYS A 413 -20.70 -8.50 -2.36
N HIS A 414 -21.33 -8.99 -1.31
CA HIS A 414 -20.87 -8.81 0.06
C HIS A 414 -20.28 -10.10 0.60
N SER A 415 -19.08 -10.03 1.16
CA SER A 415 -18.40 -11.18 1.78
C SER A 415 -18.52 -11.22 3.31
N TYR A 416 -19.29 -10.33 3.92
CA TYR A 416 -19.31 -10.14 5.38
C TYR A 416 -19.84 -11.37 6.13
N MET A 417 -19.35 -11.57 7.36
CA MET A 417 -19.69 -12.74 8.15
C MET A 417 -21.18 -12.72 8.56
N VAL A 418 -21.87 -13.84 8.40
CA VAL A 418 -23.19 -14.08 9.02
C VAL A 418 -23.09 -14.02 10.56
N PRO A 419 -24.20 -13.91 11.31
CA PRO A 419 -24.17 -14.04 12.77
C PRO A 419 -23.37 -15.26 13.23
N HIS A 420 -22.31 -15.09 14.02
CA HIS A 420 -21.48 -16.22 14.47
C HIS A 420 -20.66 -15.94 15.74
N LYS A 421 -20.09 -16.99 16.32
CA LYS A 421 -19.04 -16.90 17.37
C LYS A 421 -17.87 -17.81 17.02
N TRP A 422 -16.68 -17.45 17.51
CA TRP A 422 -15.51 -18.33 17.47
C TRP A 422 -15.18 -18.85 18.85
N LEU A 423 -15.01 -20.16 18.96
CA LEU A 423 -14.55 -20.82 20.19
C LEU A 423 -13.17 -21.41 19.94
N ILE A 424 -12.24 -21.17 20.87
CA ILE A 424 -10.85 -21.60 20.77
C ILE A 424 -10.61 -22.69 21.79
N TYR A 425 -10.13 -23.84 21.32
CA TYR A 425 -9.90 -25.02 22.14
C TYR A 425 -8.43 -25.43 22.11
N ASP A 426 -8.00 -26.09 23.18
CA ASP A 426 -6.74 -26.84 23.21
C ASP A 426 -6.87 -28.23 22.57
N SER A 427 -5.77 -28.98 22.57
CA SER A 427 -5.72 -30.35 22.03
C SER A 427 -6.50 -31.39 22.86
N ALA A 428 -6.91 -31.04 24.09
CA ALA A 428 -7.74 -31.86 24.97
C ALA A 428 -9.25 -31.49 24.89
N ASN A 429 -9.64 -30.59 23.98
CA ASN A 429 -10.99 -30.01 23.88
C ASN A 429 -11.42 -29.15 25.07
N THR A 430 -10.48 -28.59 25.82
CA THR A 430 -10.75 -27.55 26.82
C THR A 430 -10.98 -26.22 26.11
N LEU A 431 -12.09 -25.53 26.42
CA LEU A 431 -12.37 -24.19 25.90
C LEU A 431 -11.43 -23.18 26.56
N LEU A 432 -10.63 -22.49 25.76
CA LEU A 432 -9.69 -21.46 26.21
C LEU A 432 -10.27 -20.05 26.10
N ALA A 433 -11.00 -19.77 25.02
CA ALA A 433 -11.57 -18.44 24.77
C ALA A 433 -12.79 -18.49 23.86
N THR A 434 -13.63 -17.46 23.97
CA THR A 434 -14.75 -17.18 23.06
C THR A 434 -14.59 -15.77 22.49
N ILE A 435 -14.70 -15.63 21.17
CA ILE A 435 -14.72 -14.35 20.48
C ILE A 435 -16.17 -13.97 20.21
N GLU A 436 -16.62 -12.89 20.83
CA GLU A 436 -18.00 -12.41 20.85
C GLU A 436 -18.04 -10.90 21.13
N THR A 437 -19.22 -10.28 21.03
CA THR A 437 -19.39 -8.87 21.40
C THR A 437 -19.28 -8.67 22.92
N PRO A 438 -19.08 -7.43 23.44
CA PRO A 438 -18.82 -7.21 24.86
C PRO A 438 -19.99 -7.58 25.79
N ASP A 439 -21.20 -7.63 25.23
CA ASP A 439 -22.45 -8.12 25.85
C ASP A 439 -22.69 -9.63 25.65
N ARG A 440 -21.66 -10.37 25.18
CA ARG A 440 -21.66 -11.83 24.97
C ARG A 440 -22.64 -12.32 23.90
N LYS A 441 -23.00 -11.47 22.94
CA LYS A 441 -23.84 -11.78 21.79
C LYS A 441 -22.98 -12.20 20.58
N PRO A 442 -23.55 -12.89 19.58
CA PRO A 442 -22.78 -13.22 18.38
C PRO A 442 -22.25 -11.97 17.68
N LEU A 443 -21.14 -12.15 16.97
CA LEU A 443 -20.63 -11.17 16.02
C LEU A 443 -21.63 -11.06 14.87
N ASN A 444 -21.92 -9.85 14.40
CA ASN A 444 -22.89 -9.56 13.33
C ASN A 444 -24.28 -10.16 13.57
N GLY A 445 -24.76 -10.17 14.81
CA GLY A 445 -26.12 -10.63 15.14
C GLY A 445 -27.20 -9.63 14.72
N ASP A 446 -28.38 -10.15 14.39
CA ASP A 446 -29.58 -9.36 14.06
C ASP A 446 -30.19 -8.63 15.28
N ASP A 447 -29.63 -8.84 16.48
CA ASP A 447 -30.06 -8.20 17.72
C ASP A 447 -29.68 -6.71 17.78
N LYS A 448 -28.84 -6.23 16.86
CA LYS A 448 -28.34 -4.86 16.82
C LYS A 448 -28.57 -4.25 15.44
N PRO A 449 -29.20 -3.06 15.36
CA PRO A 449 -29.43 -2.42 14.08
C PRO A 449 -28.09 -1.94 13.48
N ALA A 450 -27.97 -2.03 12.15
CA ALA A 450 -26.79 -1.56 11.42
C ALA A 450 -26.54 -0.04 11.58
N LEU A 451 -27.60 0.71 11.86
CA LEU A 451 -27.58 2.13 12.17
C LEU A 451 -28.08 2.35 13.59
N PHE A 452 -27.50 3.31 14.31
CA PHE A 452 -27.97 3.67 15.65
C PHE A 452 -29.44 4.12 15.58
N SER A 453 -30.30 3.50 16.39
CA SER A 453 -31.75 3.75 16.40
C SER A 453 -32.21 4.63 17.57
N GLY A 454 -31.29 5.02 18.46
CA GLY A 454 -31.59 5.82 19.64
C GLY A 454 -31.71 7.32 19.38
N SER A 455 -31.92 8.08 20.46
CA SER A 455 -32.01 9.54 20.42
C SER A 455 -30.65 10.21 20.20
N TYR A 456 -30.67 11.36 19.54
CA TYR A 456 -29.52 12.22 19.35
C TYR A 456 -29.69 13.51 20.15
N ASP A 457 -28.58 14.14 20.52
CA ASP A 457 -28.54 15.36 21.36
C ASP A 457 -28.85 16.68 20.63
N GLY A 458 -29.38 16.61 19.40
CA GLY A 458 -29.65 17.76 18.54
C GLY A 458 -28.42 18.28 17.76
N ARG A 459 -27.22 17.73 18.00
CA ARG A 459 -25.98 18.03 17.27
C ARG A 459 -25.50 16.89 16.39
N GLY A 460 -26.22 15.77 16.40
CA GLY A 460 -25.85 14.53 15.70
C GLY A 460 -24.95 13.60 16.53
N CYS A 461 -24.81 13.81 17.84
CA CYS A 461 -24.14 12.87 18.75
C CYS A 461 -25.18 11.89 19.34
N ALA A 462 -24.86 10.59 19.31
CA ALA A 462 -25.71 9.54 19.84
C ALA A 462 -25.80 9.63 21.39
N ILE A 463 -27.01 9.64 21.93
CA ILE A 463 -27.25 9.56 23.38
C ILE A 463 -27.26 8.08 23.78
N THR A 464 -26.07 7.50 23.92
CA THR A 464 -25.93 6.10 24.36
C THR A 464 -26.32 5.94 25.83
N SER A 465 -26.94 4.81 26.16
CA SER A 465 -27.33 4.44 27.52
C SER A 465 -26.84 3.03 27.87
N THR A 466 -27.16 2.55 29.08
CA THR A 466 -26.83 1.18 29.49
C THR A 466 -27.57 0.13 28.66
N THR A 467 -28.74 0.46 28.10
CA THR A 467 -29.56 -0.45 27.29
C THR A 467 -29.53 -0.14 25.80
N ASP A 468 -29.28 1.11 25.41
CA ASP A 468 -29.18 1.56 24.02
C ASP A 468 -27.70 1.83 23.67
N LYS A 469 -26.97 0.74 23.54
CA LYS A 469 -25.55 0.73 23.20
C LYS A 469 -25.41 0.49 21.71
N TRP A 470 -24.63 1.33 21.04
CA TRP A 470 -24.31 1.11 19.63
C TRP A 470 -23.10 0.19 19.45
N TYR A 471 -23.21 -0.74 18.50
CA TYR A 471 -22.10 -1.53 18.00
C TYR A 471 -22.15 -1.51 16.47
N PRO A 472 -21.05 -1.15 15.79
CA PRO A 472 -20.96 -1.24 14.34
C PRO A 472 -21.35 -2.63 13.83
N HIS A 473 -22.14 -2.68 12.76
CA HIS A 473 -22.49 -3.93 12.10
C HIS A 473 -21.47 -4.25 10.99
N GLY A 474 -21.20 -5.54 10.81
CA GLY A 474 -20.29 -6.03 9.80
C GLY A 474 -18.85 -6.04 10.30
N THR A 475 -18.24 -7.21 10.28
CA THR A 475 -16.78 -7.37 10.31
C THR A 475 -16.26 -7.26 8.88
N VAL A 476 -14.95 -7.05 8.68
CA VAL A 476 -14.27 -7.09 7.36
C VAL A 476 -13.41 -8.35 7.19
N ARG A 477 -13.14 -8.75 5.92
CA ARG A 477 -12.57 -10.04 5.48
C ARG A 477 -11.37 -10.58 6.24
N ALA A 478 -10.59 -9.74 6.91
CA ALA A 478 -9.39 -10.16 7.61
C ALA A 478 -9.22 -9.52 8.99
N GLY A 479 -10.32 -9.14 9.66
CA GLY A 479 -10.26 -8.19 10.77
C GLY A 479 -10.16 -8.76 12.19
N ILE A 480 -10.42 -10.04 12.42
CA ILE A 480 -10.49 -10.54 13.80
C ILE A 480 -9.14 -11.15 14.21
N ILE A 481 -8.54 -10.57 15.24
CA ILE A 481 -7.34 -11.08 15.87
C ILE A 481 -7.66 -11.51 17.30
N TRP A 482 -7.22 -12.73 17.64
CA TRP A 482 -7.18 -13.24 19.00
C TRP A 482 -5.75 -13.61 19.38
N ARG A 483 -5.41 -13.39 20.66
CA ARG A 483 -4.11 -13.72 21.26
C ARG A 483 -4.36 -14.43 22.57
N ASN A 484 -3.49 -15.37 22.94
CA ASN A 484 -3.55 -15.99 24.25
C ASN A 484 -3.16 -15.03 25.40
N HIS A 485 -2.31 -14.04 25.13
CA HIS A 485 -2.00 -12.90 26.01
C HIS A 485 -1.45 -11.70 25.21
N ASP A 486 -1.22 -10.56 25.88
CA ASP A 486 -0.54 -9.42 25.27
C ASP A 486 0.91 -9.76 24.91
N PRO A 487 1.44 -9.31 23.75
CA PRO A 487 2.84 -9.55 23.42
C PRO A 487 3.78 -8.83 24.38
N VAL A 488 4.90 -9.48 24.69
CA VAL A 488 5.97 -8.92 25.54
C VAL A 488 6.65 -7.79 24.78
N GLN A 489 6.93 -6.67 25.45
CA GLN A 489 7.67 -5.56 24.83
C GLN A 489 9.17 -5.89 24.70
N HIS A 490 9.84 -5.28 23.72
CA HIS A 490 11.30 -5.27 23.69
C HIS A 490 11.85 -4.46 24.88
N ASP A 491 13.10 -4.72 25.27
CA ASP A 491 13.76 -3.93 26.31
C ASP A 491 13.98 -2.48 25.83
N ALA A 492 14.13 -1.57 26.80
CA ALA A 492 14.26 -0.14 26.51
C ALA A 492 15.49 0.20 25.65
N THR A 493 16.59 -0.56 25.77
CA THR A 493 17.80 -0.34 24.97
C THR A 493 17.55 -0.68 23.51
N THR A 494 16.91 -1.83 23.25
CA THR A 494 16.51 -2.27 21.92
C THR A 494 15.56 -1.25 21.27
N ILE A 495 14.51 -0.81 21.98
CA ILE A 495 13.56 0.20 21.49
C ILE A 495 14.27 1.52 21.14
N LYS A 496 15.10 2.04 22.04
CA LYS A 496 15.84 3.30 21.82
C LYS A 496 16.84 3.21 20.66
N ALA A 497 17.33 2.01 20.37
CA ALA A 497 18.27 1.77 19.29
C ALA A 497 17.60 1.58 17.91
N THR A 498 16.28 1.36 17.85
CA THR A 498 15.53 1.08 16.61
C THR A 498 14.49 2.13 16.27
N VAL A 499 14.13 3.01 17.21
CA VAL A 499 13.08 4.03 17.05
C VAL A 499 13.64 5.45 17.23
N PRO A 500 13.18 6.46 16.47
CA PRO A 500 13.55 7.85 16.69
C PRO A 500 13.16 8.36 18.08
N LEU A 501 14.09 9.00 18.81
CA LEU A 501 13.79 9.68 20.09
C LEU A 501 13.79 11.20 19.93
N LEU A 502 12.74 11.81 20.47
CA LEU A 502 12.37 13.19 20.23
C LEU A 502 12.28 13.96 21.55
N ASP A 503 12.45 15.27 21.47
CA ASP A 503 12.33 16.17 22.62
C ASP A 503 10.86 16.41 22.99
N LEU A 504 10.37 15.67 23.97
CA LEU A 504 9.00 15.80 24.51
C LEU A 504 8.90 16.81 25.66
N THR A 505 9.88 17.71 25.85
CA THR A 505 9.84 18.71 26.94
C THR A 505 8.80 19.81 26.74
N VAL A 506 8.13 19.86 25.58
CA VAL A 506 6.97 20.70 25.30
C VAL A 506 5.78 19.78 25.07
N PRO A 507 5.01 19.49 26.12
CA PRO A 507 3.95 18.51 26.07
C PRO A 507 2.63 19.10 25.56
N TYR A 508 2.57 20.40 25.27
CA TYR A 508 1.30 21.09 25.02
C TYR A 508 0.54 20.58 23.81
N GLY A 509 1.15 19.99 22.79
CA GLY A 509 0.37 19.43 21.68
C GLY A 509 0.18 17.92 21.77
N SER A 510 0.80 17.27 22.77
CA SER A 510 0.98 15.82 22.82
C SER A 510 0.06 15.14 23.86
N HIS A 511 -1.26 15.29 23.67
CA HIS A 511 -2.29 14.89 24.63
C HIS A 511 -2.77 13.45 24.50
N THR A 512 -2.43 12.74 23.41
CA THR A 512 -2.89 11.36 23.11
C THR A 512 -4.40 11.15 23.13
N ASP A 513 -5.14 12.25 23.00
CA ASP A 513 -6.59 12.28 22.88
C ASP A 513 -6.96 12.12 21.40
N PHE A 514 -8.04 11.40 21.12
CA PHE A 514 -8.32 10.95 19.76
C PHE A 514 -8.84 12.07 18.87
N SER A 515 -8.17 12.39 17.76
CA SER A 515 -8.66 13.41 16.84
C SER A 515 -9.74 12.89 15.90
N VAL A 516 -10.79 13.65 15.65
CA VAL A 516 -11.77 13.35 14.59
C VAL A 516 -11.46 14.17 13.34
N ASN A 517 -12.00 13.77 12.18
CA ASN A 517 -11.74 14.44 10.90
C ASN A 517 -12.21 15.90 10.96
N GLY A 518 -11.47 16.81 10.33
CA GLY A 518 -11.73 18.26 10.37
C GLY A 518 -12.90 18.74 9.49
N PHE A 519 -13.85 17.87 9.20
CA PHE A 519 -15.17 18.20 8.65
C PHE A 519 -16.30 17.54 9.46
N ASP A 520 -16.02 17.17 10.71
CA ASP A 520 -17.07 16.69 11.61
C ASP A 520 -17.92 17.86 12.03
N LEU A 521 -18.99 18.09 11.27
CA LEU A 521 -19.84 19.26 11.40
C LEU A 521 -20.66 19.25 12.69
N ARG A 522 -20.82 18.10 13.34
CA ARG A 522 -21.33 17.98 14.73
C ARG A 522 -20.47 18.81 15.70
N ILE A 523 -19.21 19.01 15.32
CA ILE A 523 -18.17 19.60 16.14
C ILE A 523 -17.76 20.97 15.60
N TYR A 524 -17.54 21.09 14.29
CA TYR A 524 -17.21 22.37 13.64
C TYR A 524 -18.39 23.35 13.64
N ALA A 525 -19.61 22.88 13.38
CA ALA A 525 -20.80 23.73 13.20
C ALA A 525 -21.91 23.51 14.25
N GLY A 526 -21.83 22.46 15.07
CA GLY A 526 -22.91 22.02 15.96
C GLY A 526 -23.02 22.69 17.34
N GLY A 527 -22.28 23.75 17.64
CA GLY A 527 -22.31 24.41 18.95
C GLY A 527 -22.03 25.91 18.93
N ALA A 528 -22.40 26.62 20.01
CA ALA A 528 -22.21 28.07 20.21
C ALA A 528 -20.73 28.50 20.38
N GLY A 529 -19.78 27.70 19.91
CA GLY A 529 -18.35 27.94 19.97
C GLY A 529 -17.69 27.05 18.92
N ASN A 530 -16.87 27.66 18.07
CA ASN A 530 -16.10 27.06 16.98
C ASN A 530 -15.03 26.09 17.56
N ASP A 531 -15.43 24.95 18.13
CA ASP A 531 -14.55 24.03 18.86
C ASP A 531 -13.56 23.24 17.95
N GLY A 532 -13.54 23.53 16.64
CA GLY A 532 -12.82 22.72 15.64
C GLY A 532 -12.32 23.46 14.40
N GLN A 533 -11.39 22.84 13.65
CA GLN A 533 -10.90 23.39 12.37
C GLN A 533 -11.74 22.91 11.17
N ALA A 534 -12.04 23.81 10.24
CA ALA A 534 -12.82 23.54 9.02
C ALA A 534 -12.06 22.78 7.92
N ASN A 535 -10.72 22.76 7.98
CA ASN A 535 -9.87 22.38 6.85
C ASN A 535 -9.35 20.93 6.93
N GLY A 536 -9.99 20.07 7.74
CA GLY A 536 -9.58 18.66 7.83
C GLY A 536 -8.39 18.37 8.75
N PHE A 537 -7.83 19.37 9.47
CA PHE A 537 -6.56 19.22 10.21
C PHE A 537 -6.64 19.09 11.75
N GLY A 538 -7.78 19.21 12.42
CA GLY A 538 -7.73 19.08 13.88
C GLY A 538 -9.02 19.24 14.66
N ASN A 539 -9.50 18.10 15.20
CA ASN A 539 -10.45 18.06 16.29
C ASN A 539 -10.00 17.00 17.31
N THR A 540 -9.02 17.29 18.17
CA THR A 540 -8.58 16.36 19.25
C THR A 540 -9.69 16.19 20.30
N ARG A 541 -10.07 14.97 20.66
CA ARG A 541 -11.23 14.66 21.54
C ARG A 541 -10.91 13.56 22.54
N MET A 542 -11.51 13.69 23.71
CA MET A 542 -11.43 12.67 24.74
C MET A 542 -12.10 11.36 24.28
N MET A 543 -11.41 10.24 24.49
CA MET A 543 -11.94 8.90 24.22
C MET A 543 -11.80 8.01 25.43
N ASN A 544 -12.93 7.47 25.88
CA ASN A 544 -12.91 6.49 26.96
C ASN A 544 -12.16 5.23 26.54
N TRP A 545 -11.43 4.65 27.49
CA TRP A 545 -10.73 3.38 27.30
C TRP A 545 -11.72 2.24 26.99
N ASP A 546 -12.74 2.08 27.81
CA ASP A 546 -13.84 1.11 27.62
C ASP A 546 -15.12 1.83 27.18
N GLN A 547 -16.12 1.06 26.74
CA GLN A 547 -17.45 1.55 26.40
C GLN A 547 -18.07 2.30 27.58
N SER A 548 -18.71 3.44 27.30
CA SER A 548 -19.37 4.28 28.30
C SER A 548 -20.69 4.84 27.76
N ASP A 549 -21.52 5.39 28.63
CA ASP A 549 -22.77 6.05 28.26
C ASP A 549 -22.66 7.57 28.29
N TYR A 550 -23.61 8.22 27.62
CA TYR A 550 -23.63 9.67 27.43
C TYR A 550 -23.67 10.44 28.78
N ALA A 551 -24.44 9.96 29.75
CA ALA A 551 -24.56 10.59 31.06
C ALA A 551 -23.24 10.52 31.85
N THR A 552 -22.56 9.37 31.83
CA THR A 552 -21.26 9.17 32.48
C THR A 552 -20.19 10.07 31.86
N MET A 553 -20.17 10.21 30.54
CA MET A 553 -19.24 11.09 29.85
C MET A 553 -19.38 12.55 30.29
N LEU A 554 -20.61 13.05 30.45
CA LEU A 554 -20.86 14.45 30.89
C LEU A 554 -20.35 14.76 32.30
N THR A 555 -20.22 13.77 33.18
CA THR A 555 -19.65 13.98 34.52
C THR A 555 -18.18 14.39 34.51
N LYS A 556 -17.47 14.19 33.38
CA LYS A 556 -16.04 14.50 33.23
C LYS A 556 -15.76 15.89 32.67
N VAL A 557 -16.80 16.68 32.38
CA VAL A 557 -16.66 18.02 31.82
C VAL A 557 -15.84 18.90 32.77
N ASN A 558 -14.77 19.52 32.26
CA ASN A 558 -13.82 20.34 33.02
C ASN A 558 -13.09 19.64 34.19
N VAL A 559 -13.20 18.31 34.32
CA VAL A 559 -12.53 17.54 35.38
C VAL A 559 -11.12 17.15 34.93
N THR A 560 -10.23 18.14 34.80
CA THR A 560 -8.82 17.93 34.45
C THR A 560 -7.95 19.13 34.83
N SER A 561 -6.67 18.88 35.05
CA SER A 561 -5.63 19.92 35.15
C SER A 561 -4.98 20.25 33.79
N ASP A 562 -5.47 19.64 32.71
CA ASP A 562 -4.97 19.84 31.35
C ASP A 562 -5.27 21.28 30.86
N PRO A 563 -4.28 22.00 30.31
CA PRO A 563 -4.48 23.35 29.78
C PRO A 563 -5.50 23.41 28.62
N TYR A 564 -5.78 22.29 27.95
CA TYR A 564 -6.77 22.22 26.87
C TYR A 564 -8.17 21.84 27.34
N LYS A 565 -8.46 21.93 28.65
CA LYS A 565 -9.77 21.61 29.24
C LYS A 565 -10.97 22.20 28.49
N ALA A 566 -10.85 23.44 27.99
CA ALA A 566 -11.92 24.13 27.27
C ALA A 566 -12.26 23.48 25.92
N SER A 567 -11.28 22.87 25.24
CA SER A 567 -11.46 22.22 23.94
C SER A 567 -11.61 20.70 24.06
N LEU A 568 -10.78 20.04 24.88
CA LEU A 568 -10.74 18.57 24.98
C LEU A 568 -11.80 18.00 25.94
N TYR A 569 -12.16 18.75 26.99
CA TYR A 569 -13.04 18.30 28.07
C TYR A 569 -14.34 19.11 28.14
N SER A 570 -14.78 19.68 27.01
CA SER A 570 -16.10 20.26 26.86
C SER A 570 -17.17 19.17 26.77
N ALA A 571 -18.43 19.51 27.07
CA ALA A 571 -19.56 18.59 26.94
C ALA A 571 -19.68 18.03 25.51
N ASN A 572 -19.43 18.87 24.50
CA ASN A 572 -19.43 18.48 23.09
C ASN A 572 -18.29 17.50 22.80
N SER A 573 -17.08 17.80 23.28
CA SER A 573 -15.90 16.97 22.99
C SER A 573 -15.94 15.59 23.64
N LEU A 574 -16.49 15.49 24.84
CA LEU A 574 -16.64 14.21 25.55
C LEU A 574 -17.72 13.33 24.92
N THR A 575 -18.81 13.91 24.43
CA THR A 575 -19.98 13.16 23.93
C THR A 575 -19.93 12.83 22.43
N ALA A 576 -19.09 13.51 21.65
CA ALA A 576 -18.88 13.20 20.24
C ALA A 576 -18.44 11.75 19.97
N ASN A 577 -17.81 11.12 20.96
CA ASN A 577 -17.31 9.74 20.92
C ASN A 577 -18.17 8.75 21.71
N ALA A 578 -19.39 9.12 22.12
CA ALA A 578 -20.29 8.29 22.96
C ALA A 578 -20.56 6.87 22.45
N ALA A 579 -20.36 6.65 21.16
CA ALA A 579 -20.61 5.40 20.47
C ALA A 579 -19.33 4.59 20.16
N THR A 580 -18.16 5.02 20.66
CA THR A 580 -16.84 4.41 20.39
C THR A 580 -15.95 4.38 21.64
N TRP A 581 -14.94 3.53 21.66
CA TRP A 581 -13.94 3.46 22.74
C TRP A 581 -12.57 3.05 22.20
N LEU A 582 -11.52 3.22 23.00
CA LEU A 582 -10.14 3.03 22.54
C LEU A 582 -9.66 1.57 22.60
N ARG A 583 -10.07 0.82 23.64
CA ARG A 583 -9.63 -0.56 23.81
C ARG A 583 -10.01 -1.40 22.58
N TYR A 584 -9.06 -2.17 22.08
CA TYR A 584 -9.34 -3.15 21.04
C TYR A 584 -10.37 -4.16 21.55
N THR A 585 -11.48 -4.22 20.84
CA THR A 585 -12.33 -5.39 20.74
C THR A 585 -12.40 -5.71 19.24
N PRO A 586 -12.69 -6.96 18.85
CA PRO A 586 -13.19 -7.22 17.49
C PRO A 586 -14.32 -6.21 17.19
N PHE A 587 -14.63 -5.84 15.93
CA PHE A 587 -15.73 -4.90 15.52
C PHE A 587 -15.70 -3.45 16.05
N ASN A 588 -14.81 -3.03 16.95
CA ASN A 588 -14.75 -1.64 17.39
C ASN A 588 -13.95 -0.77 16.40
N VAL A 589 -14.57 0.32 15.92
CA VAL A 589 -13.94 1.33 15.03
C VAL A 589 -12.85 2.17 15.70
N GLN A 590 -12.51 1.86 16.96
CA GLN A 590 -11.46 2.48 17.78
C GLN A 590 -11.39 4.00 17.63
N GLY A 591 -12.56 4.64 17.65
CA GLY A 591 -12.66 6.09 17.72
C GLY A 591 -12.81 6.86 16.43
N ARG A 592 -12.68 6.23 15.27
CA ARG A 592 -12.82 6.95 13.99
C ARG A 592 -14.26 7.44 13.82
N SER A 593 -14.41 8.72 13.43
CA SER A 593 -15.72 9.35 13.28
C SER A 593 -16.56 8.59 12.25
N PRO A 594 -17.77 8.13 12.59
CA PRO A 594 -18.62 7.36 11.68
C PRO A 594 -19.32 8.22 10.63
N VAL A 595 -19.05 9.52 10.52
CA VAL A 595 -19.84 10.43 9.64
C VAL A 595 -19.00 11.11 8.55
N THR A 596 -17.68 11.23 8.74
CA THR A 596 -16.84 12.16 7.94
C THR A 596 -15.86 11.50 6.97
N GLY A 597 -15.99 10.19 6.73
CA GLY A 597 -15.14 9.47 5.81
C GLY A 597 -13.66 9.40 6.24
N PRO A 598 -12.80 8.83 5.39
CA PRO A 598 -11.42 8.44 5.70
C PRO A 598 -10.46 9.64 5.61
N GLY A 599 -10.60 10.58 6.52
CA GLY A 599 -9.52 11.50 6.84
C GLY A 599 -8.93 11.03 8.15
N GLY A 600 -7.69 10.55 8.15
CA GLY A 600 -7.06 10.18 9.40
C GLY A 600 -6.93 11.37 10.35
N LEU A 601 -6.59 11.07 11.58
CA LEU A 601 -6.61 11.91 12.76
C LEU A 601 -5.35 12.80 12.82
N ARG A 602 -5.38 13.83 13.65
CA ARG A 602 -4.19 14.63 13.91
C ARG A 602 -3.06 13.82 14.58
N ASP A 603 -3.41 12.96 15.52
CA ASP A 603 -2.43 12.20 16.32
C ASP A 603 -1.84 11.00 15.57
N ASP A 604 -2.44 10.62 14.41
CA ASP A 604 -1.95 9.57 13.53
C ASP A 604 -1.48 10.07 12.14
N ARG A 605 -1.74 11.33 11.74
CA ARG A 605 -1.14 12.02 10.56
C ARG A 605 0.33 12.38 10.76
N GLN A 606 1.13 11.37 11.11
CA GLN A 606 2.51 11.46 11.53
C GLN A 606 3.26 10.20 11.08
N ILE A 607 4.55 10.30 10.77
CA ILE A 607 5.37 9.11 10.42
C ILE A 607 5.46 8.10 11.58
N MET A 608 5.19 8.56 12.80
CA MET A 608 5.04 7.75 13.99
C MET A 608 3.86 8.30 14.82
N PRO A 609 2.80 7.50 15.05
CA PRO A 609 1.63 7.96 15.78
C PRO A 609 1.97 8.41 17.20
N GLU A 610 1.25 9.39 17.72
CA GLU A 610 1.63 10.09 18.94
C GLU A 610 1.75 9.18 20.17
N MET A 611 0.81 8.25 20.36
CA MET A 611 0.86 7.29 21.46
C MET A 611 2.11 6.40 21.37
N VAL A 612 2.50 6.02 20.15
CA VAL A 612 3.68 5.21 19.87
C VAL A 612 4.95 6.01 20.18
N VAL A 613 5.01 7.30 19.80
CA VAL A 613 6.12 8.20 20.14
C VAL A 613 6.26 8.33 21.65
N ASN A 614 5.15 8.55 22.35
CA ASN A 614 5.13 8.67 23.81
C ASN A 614 5.64 7.39 24.46
N PHE A 615 5.14 6.21 24.06
CA PHE A 615 5.61 4.94 24.58
C PHE A 615 7.11 4.71 24.33
N ALA A 616 7.58 4.89 23.08
CA ALA A 616 8.98 4.65 22.73
C ALA A 616 9.95 5.58 23.49
N ASN A 617 9.58 6.84 23.68
CA ASN A 617 10.40 7.81 24.41
C ASN A 617 10.38 7.59 25.93
N THR A 618 9.45 6.79 26.43
CA THR A 618 9.31 6.48 27.86
C THR A 618 9.35 4.98 28.14
N ALA A 619 10.03 4.20 27.29
CA ALA A 619 10.09 2.74 27.47
C ALA A 619 10.74 2.33 28.82
N ASP A 620 11.44 3.25 29.50
CA ASP A 620 12.08 3.11 30.81
C ASP A 620 11.33 3.77 31.97
N ILE A 621 10.32 4.62 31.70
CA ILE A 621 9.52 5.31 32.72
C ILE A 621 8.04 5.13 32.40
N LEU A 622 7.25 4.54 33.30
CA LEU A 622 5.82 4.26 33.07
C LEU A 622 4.99 5.54 32.93
N ARG A 623 5.05 6.18 31.77
CA ARG A 623 4.27 7.37 31.45
C ARG A 623 2.85 6.94 31.11
N VAL A 624 1.92 7.71 31.64
CA VAL A 624 0.49 7.46 31.55
C VAL A 624 -0.21 8.61 30.83
N ARG A 625 -1.31 8.28 30.16
CA ARG A 625 -2.22 9.25 29.56
C ARG A 625 -2.81 10.16 30.65
N PRO A 626 -2.81 11.50 30.48
CA PRO A 626 -3.20 12.44 31.53
C PRO A 626 -4.59 12.22 32.12
N HIS A 627 -5.57 11.81 31.31
CA HIS A 627 -6.96 11.82 31.72
C HIS A 627 -7.46 10.59 32.48
N ASP A 628 -6.98 9.39 32.14
CA ASP A 628 -7.40 8.12 32.78
C ASP A 628 -6.22 7.34 33.37
N ARG A 629 -5.02 7.91 33.33
CA ARG A 629 -3.78 7.30 33.82
C ARG A 629 -3.46 5.94 33.17
N ARG A 630 -4.01 5.65 32.00
CA ARG A 630 -3.69 4.43 31.25
C ARG A 630 -2.24 4.47 30.76
N PRO A 631 -1.43 3.40 30.93
CA PRO A 631 -0.07 3.38 30.38
C PRO A 631 -0.05 3.53 28.86
N TYR A 632 0.93 4.29 28.35
CA TYR A 632 1.07 4.46 26.91
C TYR A 632 1.42 3.19 26.16
N ARG A 633 2.02 2.21 26.84
CA ARG A 633 2.20 0.85 26.33
C ARG A 633 0.87 0.25 25.86
N ASP A 634 -0.14 0.26 26.74
CA ASP A 634 -1.42 -0.40 26.49
C ASP A 634 -2.23 0.34 25.42
N ILE A 635 -2.14 1.67 25.42
CA ILE A 635 -2.75 2.51 24.37
C ILE A 635 -2.10 2.22 23.02
N SER A 636 -0.77 2.20 22.95
CA SER A 636 -0.05 1.91 21.71
C SER A 636 -0.39 0.52 21.20
N LEU A 637 -0.42 -0.48 22.09
CA LEU A 637 -0.80 -1.84 21.73
C LEU A 637 -2.23 -1.89 21.17
N ALA A 638 -3.20 -1.28 21.85
CA ALA A 638 -4.59 -1.27 21.41
C ALA A 638 -4.76 -0.60 20.05
N VAL A 639 -4.14 0.57 19.84
CA VAL A 639 -4.22 1.33 18.58
C VAL A 639 -3.56 0.59 17.42
N LEU A 640 -2.36 0.05 17.65
CA LEU A 640 -1.66 -0.75 16.64
C LEU A 640 -2.45 -2.01 16.31
N THR A 641 -3.09 -2.64 17.31
CA THR A 641 -4.02 -3.77 17.11
C THR A 641 -5.22 -3.34 16.27
N GLY A 642 -5.78 -2.16 16.52
CA GLY A 642 -6.81 -1.55 15.69
C GLY A 642 -6.42 -1.43 14.24
N TYR A 643 -5.25 -0.85 13.97
CA TYR A 643 -4.75 -0.69 12.61
C TYR A 643 -4.66 -2.04 11.89
N VAL A 644 -4.17 -3.08 12.56
CA VAL A 644 -4.03 -4.40 11.93
C VAL A 644 -5.33 -5.21 11.90
N SER A 645 -6.33 -4.85 12.70
CA SER A 645 -7.67 -5.47 12.71
C SER A 645 -8.67 -4.74 11.81
N ASP A 646 -8.28 -3.61 11.21
CA ASP A 646 -9.09 -2.80 10.32
C ASP A 646 -8.60 -2.91 8.85
N PRO A 647 -9.17 -3.80 8.03
CA PRO A 647 -8.69 -4.00 6.65
C PRO A 647 -9.62 -3.56 5.51
N ILE A 648 -8.99 -3.04 4.43
CA ILE A 648 -9.46 -3.14 3.03
C ILE A 648 -9.18 -4.54 2.44
N HIS A 649 -8.54 -5.42 3.20
CA HIS A 649 -7.80 -6.56 2.65
C HIS A 649 -8.57 -7.87 2.64
N CYS A 650 -8.39 -8.59 1.52
CA CYS A 650 -8.93 -9.92 1.28
C CYS A 650 -7.86 -10.97 1.51
N PHE A 651 -8.32 -12.14 1.94
CA PHE A 651 -7.54 -13.36 1.85
C PHE A 651 -7.35 -13.65 0.35
N GLU A 652 -6.12 -13.91 -0.10
CA GLU A 652 -5.88 -14.43 -1.44
C GLU A 652 -5.83 -15.95 -1.30
N GLN A 653 -6.82 -16.64 -1.88
CA GLN A 653 -6.94 -18.10 -1.79
C GLN A 653 -6.94 -18.60 -0.34
N GLY A 654 -7.61 -17.87 0.56
CA GLY A 654 -7.66 -18.23 1.96
C GLY A 654 -6.39 -17.88 2.75
N ARG A 655 -5.57 -16.93 2.29
CA ARG A 655 -4.38 -16.47 3.02
C ARG A 655 -4.12 -14.96 3.00
N ASN A 656 -3.52 -14.43 4.07
CA ASN A 656 -3.05 -13.05 4.15
C ASN A 656 -1.60 -12.90 3.64
N VAL A 657 -1.41 -13.00 2.32
CA VAL A 657 -0.09 -12.83 1.67
C VAL A 657 0.11 -11.41 1.12
N PRO A 658 1.34 -10.88 1.07
CA PRO A 658 1.60 -9.60 0.41
C PRO A 658 1.30 -9.62 -1.09
N LEU A 659 0.58 -8.60 -1.58
CA LEU A 659 0.00 -8.61 -2.92
C LEU A 659 1.05 -8.66 -4.04
N PHE A 660 2.19 -8.03 -3.80
CA PHE A 660 3.29 -7.92 -4.76
C PHE A 660 4.48 -8.81 -4.38
N LYS A 661 4.28 -9.82 -3.53
CA LYS A 661 5.35 -10.76 -3.15
C LYS A 661 5.82 -11.53 -4.39
N GLY A 662 7.13 -11.75 -4.53
CA GLY A 662 7.76 -12.37 -5.70
C GLY A 662 7.76 -11.54 -6.99
N ASN A 663 6.90 -10.51 -7.10
CA ASN A 663 6.87 -9.58 -8.22
C ASN A 663 6.42 -8.18 -7.75
N ALA A 664 7.38 -7.31 -7.45
CA ALA A 664 7.12 -5.95 -6.98
C ALA A 664 6.33 -5.09 -7.98
N ARG A 665 6.26 -5.49 -9.25
CA ARG A 665 5.53 -4.80 -10.31
C ARG A 665 4.34 -5.61 -10.83
N ARG A 666 3.80 -6.54 -10.01
CA ARG A 666 2.56 -7.27 -10.33
C ARG A 666 1.48 -6.27 -10.77
N PRO A 667 0.81 -6.47 -11.91
CA PRO A 667 -0.14 -5.51 -12.46
C PRO A 667 -1.49 -5.59 -11.72
N ILE A 668 -1.51 -5.26 -10.43
CA ILE A 668 -2.74 -5.09 -9.64
C ILE A 668 -2.98 -3.61 -9.41
N VAL A 669 -4.19 -3.14 -9.68
CA VAL A 669 -4.60 -1.75 -9.43
C VAL A 669 -6.02 -1.68 -8.88
N MET A 670 -6.38 -0.55 -8.30
CA MET A 670 -7.75 -0.29 -7.90
C MET A 670 -8.69 -0.21 -9.11
N ARG A 671 -9.78 -0.97 -9.04
CA ARG A 671 -10.88 -0.98 -10.03
C ARG A 671 -12.16 -0.31 -9.53
N ASN A 672 -12.32 -0.08 -8.23
CA ASN A 672 -13.38 0.78 -7.72
C ASN A 672 -12.97 1.33 -6.34
N HIS A 673 -13.31 2.59 -6.05
CA HIS A 673 -12.97 3.24 -4.80
C HIS A 673 -14.08 4.19 -4.31
N TYR A 674 -14.12 4.42 -2.99
CA TYR A 674 -14.94 5.41 -2.30
C TYR A 674 -14.98 6.78 -3.01
N TYR A 675 -13.85 7.26 -3.56
CA TYR A 675 -13.72 8.55 -4.25
C TYR A 675 -13.87 8.50 -5.78
N GLY A 676 -14.06 7.32 -6.40
CA GLY A 676 -14.17 7.23 -7.86
C GLY A 676 -14.00 5.83 -8.45
N GLN A 677 -14.23 5.71 -9.75
CA GLN A 677 -14.31 4.43 -10.48
C GLN A 677 -13.00 3.63 -10.59
N GLY A 678 -11.83 4.13 -10.18
CA GLY A 678 -10.55 3.43 -10.42
C GLY A 678 -10.30 3.10 -11.91
N ASN A 679 -9.45 2.11 -12.19
CA ASN A 679 -9.23 1.60 -13.55
C ASN A 679 -10.20 0.45 -13.87
N MET A 680 -11.30 0.76 -14.55
CA MET A 680 -12.32 -0.23 -14.94
C MET A 680 -11.82 -1.23 -16.01
N ASN A 681 -10.68 -0.94 -16.64
CA ASN A 681 -10.10 -1.72 -17.74
C ASN A 681 -9.04 -2.73 -17.26
N VAL A 682 -9.04 -3.15 -16.00
CA VAL A 682 -8.24 -4.32 -15.56
C VAL A 682 -9.11 -5.55 -15.31
N PRO A 683 -8.62 -6.77 -15.59
CA PRO A 683 -9.33 -8.01 -15.29
C PRO A 683 -9.65 -8.14 -13.79
N GLU A 684 -10.72 -8.86 -13.44
CA GLU A 684 -11.11 -9.09 -12.04
C GLU A 684 -10.02 -9.75 -11.20
N THR A 685 -9.26 -10.67 -11.79
CA THR A 685 -8.12 -11.35 -11.15
C THR A 685 -6.93 -10.43 -10.87
N GLN A 686 -6.96 -9.21 -11.41
CA GLN A 686 -5.97 -8.14 -11.24
C GLN A 686 -6.59 -6.88 -10.62
N ALA A 687 -7.86 -6.95 -10.19
CA ALA A 687 -8.63 -5.83 -9.71
C ALA A 687 -8.69 -5.78 -8.19
N TYR A 688 -8.56 -4.58 -7.66
CA TYR A 688 -8.78 -4.29 -6.25
C TYR A 688 -10.02 -3.38 -6.06
N TYR A 689 -10.98 -3.83 -5.26
CA TYR A 689 -12.22 -3.12 -4.95
C TYR A 689 -12.17 -2.58 -3.52
N VAL A 690 -12.35 -1.27 -3.39
CA VAL A 690 -12.35 -0.58 -2.11
C VAL A 690 -13.73 0.02 -1.89
N GLN A 691 -14.62 -0.79 -1.31
CA GLN A 691 -15.98 -0.40 -0.98
C GLN A 691 -16.21 -0.54 0.53
N GLY A 692 -16.84 0.46 1.13
CA GLY A 692 -17.23 0.44 2.54
C GLY A 692 -18.69 0.83 2.73
N GLY A 693 -19.12 0.85 3.99
CA GLY A 693 -20.50 1.19 4.35
C GLY A 693 -20.91 2.61 3.99
N ARG A 694 -22.23 2.81 3.76
CA ARG A 694 -22.83 4.13 3.53
C ARG A 694 -22.97 4.94 4.81
N LEU A 695 -21.87 5.54 5.23
CA LEU A 695 -21.79 6.34 6.46
C LEU A 695 -22.72 7.55 6.51
N SER A 696 -23.08 8.12 5.36
CA SER A 696 -24.07 9.20 5.27
C SER A 696 -25.43 8.81 5.86
N ASP A 697 -25.74 7.51 5.89
CA ASP A 697 -27.05 6.99 6.32
C ASP A 697 -27.20 6.98 7.85
N LEU A 698 -26.12 7.19 8.62
CA LEU A 698 -26.15 7.21 10.09
C LEU A 698 -26.86 8.43 10.70
N ALA A 699 -27.05 9.49 9.91
CA ALA A 699 -27.53 10.76 10.43
C ALA A 699 -28.34 11.58 9.41
N THR A 700 -28.82 10.99 8.31
CA THR A 700 -29.45 11.67 7.15
C THR A 700 -30.58 12.65 7.52
N ASN A 701 -31.21 12.49 8.70
CA ASN A 701 -32.30 13.33 9.20
C ASN A 701 -31.98 14.14 10.47
N VAL A 702 -30.82 13.95 11.09
CA VAL A 702 -30.43 14.58 12.37
C VAL A 702 -29.10 15.34 12.27
N SER A 703 -28.33 15.12 11.20
CA SER A 703 -27.15 15.89 10.87
C SER A 703 -27.55 17.20 10.18
N PRO A 704 -26.98 18.35 10.58
CA PRO A 704 -27.36 19.66 10.05
C PRO A 704 -27.12 19.83 8.54
N LEU A 705 -26.44 18.90 7.84
CA LEU A 705 -25.96 19.14 6.48
C LEU A 705 -26.41 18.16 5.39
N ARG A 706 -27.19 17.10 5.66
CA ARG A 706 -27.74 16.20 4.61
C ARG A 706 -26.70 15.80 3.53
N VAL A 707 -25.44 15.59 3.91
CA VAL A 707 -24.35 15.39 2.94
C VAL A 707 -24.36 13.94 2.48
N ASN A 708 -24.68 13.72 1.19
CA ASN A 708 -24.50 12.43 0.53
C ASN A 708 -23.05 12.35 0.02
N ALA A 709 -22.32 11.29 0.37
CA ALA A 709 -21.00 11.06 -0.18
C ALA A 709 -21.10 10.69 -1.68
N PRO A 710 -20.18 11.14 -2.55
CA PRO A 710 -20.55 11.38 -3.95
C PRO A 710 -20.40 10.18 -4.90
N TYR A 711 -19.82 9.03 -4.48
CA TYR A 711 -19.50 7.96 -5.44
C TYR A 711 -19.69 6.49 -4.99
N ALA A 712 -19.10 6.03 -3.86
CA ALA A 712 -19.14 4.60 -3.53
C ALA A 712 -19.23 4.32 -2.02
N GLY A 713 -20.45 4.19 -1.50
CA GLY A 713 -20.74 3.31 -0.37
C GLY A 713 -21.84 2.35 -0.81
N ASP A 714 -21.71 1.06 -0.51
CA ASP A 714 -22.62 0.06 -1.09
C ASP A 714 -23.94 -0.01 -0.31
N THR A 715 -23.89 -0.28 1.01
CA THR A 715 -25.07 -0.33 1.90
C THR A 715 -24.74 0.10 3.34
N PRO A 716 -25.74 0.44 4.18
CA PRO A 716 -25.53 0.63 5.63
C PRO A 716 -25.13 -0.64 6.40
N THR A 717 -25.42 -1.82 5.85
CA THR A 717 -25.09 -3.12 6.46
C THR A 717 -23.67 -3.58 6.15
N THR A 718 -23.03 -2.93 5.18
CA THR A 718 -21.61 -3.09 4.87
C THR A 718 -20.78 -2.48 5.99
N PRO A 719 -19.70 -3.13 6.44
CA PRO A 719 -18.80 -2.57 7.43
C PRO A 719 -18.27 -1.21 6.99
N TYR A 720 -18.31 -0.26 7.91
CA TYR A 720 -17.64 1.03 7.77
C TYR A 720 -16.50 1.06 8.77
N PHE A 721 -15.30 0.72 8.33
CA PHE A 721 -14.13 0.94 9.18
C PHE A 721 -13.28 2.05 8.58
N GLY A 722 -12.72 2.88 9.45
CA GLY A 722 -12.07 4.11 9.00
C GLY A 722 -10.72 3.88 8.32
N THR A 723 -10.15 2.66 8.25
CA THR A 723 -9.06 2.36 7.30
C THR A 723 -9.58 1.99 5.92
N ALA A 724 -10.85 1.61 5.79
CA ALA A 724 -11.40 0.92 4.62
C ALA A 724 -11.37 1.77 3.33
N GLN A 725 -11.04 3.06 3.42
CA GLN A 725 -11.21 4.04 2.36
C GLN A 725 -10.03 5.05 2.32
N ILE A 726 -8.90 4.75 2.99
CA ILE A 726 -7.74 5.66 3.04
C ILE A 726 -7.09 5.75 1.65
N ASP A 727 -6.96 6.97 1.12
CA ASP A 727 -6.21 7.20 -0.11
C ASP A 727 -4.71 7.35 0.11
N LYS A 728 -3.93 7.38 -0.97
CA LYS A 728 -2.47 7.54 -0.92
C LYS A 728 -2.04 8.78 -0.13
N SER A 729 -2.75 9.89 -0.30
CA SER A 729 -2.55 11.17 0.37
C SER A 729 -3.09 11.22 1.80
N HIS A 730 -3.70 10.11 2.28
CA HIS A 730 -4.05 9.84 3.68
C HIS A 730 -3.41 8.56 4.29
N ALA A 731 -2.46 7.90 3.60
CA ALA A 731 -1.82 6.64 4.01
C ALA A 731 -0.78 6.74 5.16
N HIS A 732 -1.09 7.44 6.24
CA HIS A 732 -0.16 7.77 7.34
C HIS A 732 -0.23 6.82 8.54
N GLN A 733 -0.78 5.61 8.37
CA GLN A 733 -0.96 4.64 9.46
C GLN A 733 0.09 3.53 9.38
N PHE A 734 0.95 3.45 10.40
CA PHE A 734 2.17 2.64 10.36
C PHE A 734 2.20 1.56 11.44
N PRO A 735 1.36 0.51 11.36
CA PRO A 735 1.34 -0.54 12.37
C PRO A 735 2.67 -1.29 12.51
N GLY A 736 3.55 -1.27 11.49
CA GLY A 736 4.87 -1.91 11.52
C GLY A 736 5.75 -1.49 12.72
N TRP A 737 5.51 -0.30 13.30
CA TRP A 737 6.13 0.10 14.58
C TRP A 737 5.88 -0.92 15.71
N GLY A 738 4.74 -1.60 15.71
CA GLY A 738 4.39 -2.59 16.74
C GLY A 738 5.37 -3.75 16.81
N SER A 739 5.84 -4.29 15.68
CA SER A 739 6.83 -5.38 15.67
C SER A 739 8.26 -4.92 15.97
N ILE A 740 8.48 -3.61 16.07
CA ILE A 740 9.74 -3.01 16.55
C ILE A 740 9.69 -2.78 18.07
N LEU A 741 8.47 -2.63 18.62
CA LEU A 741 8.22 -2.32 20.03
C LEU A 741 7.86 -3.56 20.87
N PHE A 742 7.22 -4.55 20.25
CA PHE A 742 6.76 -5.78 20.87
C PHE A 742 7.36 -6.99 20.15
N LYS A 743 7.70 -8.03 20.92
CA LYS A 743 8.23 -9.32 20.47
C LYS A 743 7.14 -10.16 19.81
N THR A 744 6.61 -9.67 18.69
CA THR A 744 5.65 -10.39 17.87
C THR A 744 5.75 -9.97 16.40
N PRO A 745 5.65 -10.91 15.44
CA PRO A 745 5.60 -10.58 14.01
C PRO A 745 4.23 -10.08 13.55
N GLU A 746 3.22 -10.12 14.42
CA GLU A 746 1.84 -9.77 14.12
C GLU A 746 1.68 -8.45 13.37
N PHE A 747 2.30 -7.39 13.89
CA PHE A 747 2.10 -6.07 13.34
C PHE A 747 2.78 -5.90 11.97
N ALA A 748 3.86 -6.65 11.72
CA ALA A 748 4.50 -6.71 10.42
C ALA A 748 3.64 -7.45 9.39
N PHE A 749 2.99 -8.57 9.78
CA PHE A 749 2.13 -9.37 8.88
C PHE A 749 0.96 -8.61 8.32
N LEU A 750 0.59 -7.50 8.95
CA LEU A 750 -0.55 -6.70 8.54
C LEU A 750 -0.12 -5.27 8.22
N GLY A 751 1.06 -4.84 8.66
CA GLY A 751 1.65 -3.56 8.25
C GLY A 751 2.07 -3.51 6.80
N HIS A 752 2.49 -4.64 6.20
CA HIS A 752 2.74 -4.66 4.75
C HIS A 752 1.47 -4.36 3.93
N LYS A 753 0.28 -4.56 4.49
CA LYS A 753 -0.98 -4.34 3.77
C LYS A 753 -1.29 -2.86 3.59
N PHE A 754 -0.92 -2.00 4.55
CA PHE A 754 -0.98 -0.55 4.38
C PHE A 754 -0.02 -0.06 3.29
N TRP A 755 1.14 -0.72 3.17
CA TRP A 755 2.05 -0.49 2.07
C TRP A 755 1.47 -0.96 0.72
N ASP A 756 0.90 -2.16 0.67
CA ASP A 756 0.25 -2.71 -0.53
C ASP A 756 -0.93 -1.82 -0.98
N GLN A 757 -1.75 -1.33 -0.05
CA GLN A 757 -2.81 -0.37 -0.32
C GLN A 757 -2.28 0.89 -1.01
N ASN A 758 -1.22 1.49 -0.48
CA ASN A 758 -0.60 2.67 -1.09
C ASN A 758 -0.20 2.40 -2.55
N ARG A 759 0.36 1.21 -2.80
CA ARG A 759 0.80 0.76 -4.13
C ARG A 759 -0.34 0.46 -5.10
N LEU A 760 -1.52 0.09 -4.60
CA LEU A 760 -2.72 -0.12 -5.42
C LEU A 760 -3.28 1.18 -6.00
N TYR A 761 -3.09 2.32 -5.32
CA TYR A 761 -3.39 3.65 -5.89
C TYR A 761 -2.41 3.99 -7.00
N THR A 762 -1.12 3.96 -6.68
CA THR A 762 -0.01 4.12 -7.61
C THR A 762 1.19 3.40 -7.04
N ASN A 763 1.77 2.47 -7.81
CA ASN A 763 2.87 1.61 -7.38
C ASN A 763 4.24 2.33 -7.49
N ASN A 764 4.38 3.47 -6.83
CA ASN A 764 5.58 4.31 -6.81
C ASN A 764 5.78 5.02 -5.46
N VAL A 765 7.00 5.47 -5.18
CA VAL A 765 7.34 6.29 -4.01
C VAL A 765 7.69 7.70 -4.43
N ILE A 766 8.68 7.85 -5.31
CA ILE A 766 9.04 9.12 -5.96
C ILE A 766 9.08 9.01 -7.49
N GLY A 767 9.08 7.79 -8.05
CA GLY A 767 9.13 7.53 -9.48
C GLY A 767 7.83 7.83 -10.24
N ASP A 768 7.16 8.94 -9.95
CA ASP A 768 5.99 9.40 -10.71
C ASP A 768 6.40 10.18 -11.96
N ASP A 769 5.54 10.24 -12.98
CA ASP A 769 5.86 10.92 -14.24
C ASP A 769 5.93 12.46 -14.15
N TYR A 770 5.46 13.04 -13.06
CA TYR A 770 5.26 14.48 -12.89
C TYR A 770 6.27 15.11 -11.92
N ALA A 771 7.21 14.33 -11.38
CA ALA A 771 8.17 14.75 -10.36
C ALA A 771 7.51 15.48 -9.17
N GLY A 772 6.32 15.02 -8.75
CA GLY A 772 5.56 15.63 -7.66
C GLY A 772 5.88 15.01 -6.30
N LEU A 773 6.00 13.68 -6.25
CA LEU A 773 5.94 12.92 -5.00
C LEU A 773 7.10 13.18 -4.05
N TRP A 774 8.29 13.52 -4.56
CA TRP A 774 9.48 13.84 -3.75
C TRP A 774 9.32 15.08 -2.84
N SER A 775 8.29 15.91 -3.09
CA SER A 775 8.07 17.17 -2.39
C SER A 775 6.79 17.22 -1.54
N ILE A 776 5.98 16.15 -1.55
CA ILE A 776 4.69 16.07 -0.86
C ILE A 776 4.57 14.83 0.03
N ARG A 777 3.67 14.86 1.01
CA ARG A 777 3.49 13.81 2.03
C ARG A 777 3.20 12.41 1.46
N ASP A 778 2.55 12.32 0.32
CA ASP A 778 2.18 11.06 -0.34
C ASP A 778 3.42 10.18 -0.58
N GLY A 779 4.49 10.78 -1.12
CA GLY A 779 5.75 10.09 -1.31
C GLY A 779 6.47 9.81 0.01
N ALA A 780 6.42 10.74 0.98
CA ALA A 780 7.04 10.56 2.29
C ALA A 780 6.45 9.35 3.05
N TRP A 781 5.13 9.16 3.00
CA TRP A 781 4.49 8.03 3.66
C TRP A 781 4.73 6.72 2.92
N ALA A 782 4.70 6.73 1.58
CA ALA A 782 5.09 5.55 0.79
C ALA A 782 6.53 5.11 1.10
N PHE A 783 7.44 6.07 1.27
CA PHE A 783 8.82 5.82 1.68
C PHE A 783 8.91 5.22 3.09
N MET A 784 8.16 5.77 4.06
CA MET A 784 8.13 5.26 5.43
C MET A 784 7.54 3.85 5.53
N HIS A 785 6.48 3.55 4.78
CA HIS A 785 5.90 2.20 4.65
C HIS A 785 6.94 1.20 4.14
N THR A 786 7.67 1.59 3.09
CA THR A 786 8.74 0.79 2.49
C THR A 786 9.85 0.53 3.51
N ALA A 787 10.27 1.55 4.27
CA ALA A 787 11.31 1.43 5.29
C ALA A 787 10.89 0.48 6.44
N LEU A 788 9.65 0.56 6.91
CA LEU A 788 9.12 -0.37 7.92
C LEU A 788 9.01 -1.79 7.39
N ALA A 789 8.50 -1.97 6.17
CA ALA A 789 8.43 -3.29 5.52
C ALA A 789 9.83 -3.93 5.39
N TRP A 790 10.86 -3.13 5.04
CA TRP A 790 12.25 -3.59 5.02
C TRP A 790 12.80 -3.92 6.40
N LYS A 791 12.46 -3.12 7.42
CA LYS A 791 12.91 -3.35 8.80
C LYS A 791 12.37 -4.65 9.36
N THR A 792 11.08 -4.92 9.14
CA THR A 792 10.38 -6.10 9.63
C THR A 792 10.25 -7.19 8.57
N ALA A 793 11.14 -7.21 7.58
CA ALA A 793 11.14 -8.18 6.50
C ALA A 793 11.53 -9.59 6.99
N SER A 794 11.01 -10.61 6.32
CA SER A 794 11.37 -12.01 6.55
C SER A 794 11.39 -12.77 5.22
N ALA A 795 12.52 -13.41 4.91
CA ALA A 795 12.67 -14.18 3.67
C ALA A 795 11.89 -15.50 3.69
N ASN A 796 11.74 -16.09 4.88
CA ASN A 796 11.17 -17.42 5.05
C ASN A 796 9.69 -17.37 5.44
N SER A 797 9.16 -16.17 5.70
CA SER A 797 7.73 -15.95 5.94
C SER A 797 6.97 -15.89 4.61
N THR A 798 5.80 -16.53 4.59
CA THR A 798 4.87 -16.40 3.46
C THR A 798 4.01 -15.14 3.57
N ARG A 799 4.00 -14.50 4.74
CA ARG A 799 3.16 -13.36 5.10
C ARG A 799 3.92 -12.03 5.16
N LEU A 800 5.23 -12.04 4.89
CA LEU A 800 6.07 -10.84 4.86
C LEU A 800 6.85 -10.78 3.56
N TYR A 801 7.19 -9.56 3.15
CA TYR A 801 8.23 -9.35 2.16
C TYR A 801 9.60 -9.69 2.74
N SER A 802 10.50 -10.17 1.89
CA SER A 802 11.93 -10.23 2.15
C SER A 802 12.57 -8.87 1.89
N ARG A 803 13.73 -8.60 2.49
CA ARG A 803 14.53 -7.39 2.22
C ARG A 803 14.87 -7.27 0.74
N ALA A 804 15.14 -8.39 0.06
CA ALA A 804 15.44 -8.41 -1.36
C ALA A 804 14.25 -7.92 -2.18
N GLU A 805 13.04 -8.40 -1.89
CA GLU A 805 11.80 -7.95 -2.55
C GLU A 805 11.51 -6.46 -2.30
N VAL A 806 11.73 -5.97 -1.07
CA VAL A 806 11.55 -4.53 -0.77
C VAL A 806 12.61 -3.68 -1.49
N MET A 807 13.86 -4.12 -1.51
CA MET A 807 14.96 -3.42 -2.19
C MET A 807 14.76 -3.38 -3.71
N ASP A 808 14.31 -4.47 -4.32
CA ASP A 808 13.98 -4.56 -5.74
C ASP A 808 12.92 -3.52 -6.16
N PHE A 809 11.89 -3.30 -5.33
CA PHE A 809 10.90 -2.24 -5.55
C PHE A 809 11.50 -0.82 -5.46
N ILE A 810 12.15 -0.49 -4.34
CA ILE A 810 12.56 0.89 -4.08
C ILE A 810 13.73 1.35 -4.94
N VAL A 811 14.66 0.44 -5.26
CA VAL A 811 15.79 0.74 -6.16
C VAL A 811 15.27 1.03 -7.55
N TYR A 812 14.33 0.21 -8.05
CA TYR A 812 13.65 0.46 -9.31
C TYR A 812 13.03 1.87 -9.33
N ASP A 813 12.27 2.23 -8.29
CA ASP A 813 11.54 3.50 -8.22
C ASP A 813 12.50 4.70 -8.22
N PHE A 814 13.56 4.62 -7.44
CA PHE A 814 14.59 5.66 -7.35
C PHE A 814 15.43 5.76 -8.63
N GLU A 815 15.73 4.64 -9.29
CA GLU A 815 16.42 4.64 -10.57
C GLU A 815 15.56 5.20 -11.71
N TYR A 816 14.25 4.93 -11.67
CA TYR A 816 13.31 5.55 -12.59
C TYR A 816 13.30 7.07 -12.42
N PHE A 817 13.18 7.55 -11.18
CA PHE A 817 13.29 8.98 -10.88
C PHE A 817 14.66 9.54 -11.31
N TYR A 818 15.74 8.80 -11.06
CA TYR A 818 17.08 9.20 -11.48
C TYR A 818 17.13 9.46 -12.99
N ASN A 819 16.69 8.48 -13.79
CA ASN A 819 16.78 8.54 -15.24
C ASN A 819 15.83 9.58 -15.83
N LYS A 820 14.61 9.69 -15.28
CA LYS A 820 13.55 10.53 -15.86
C LYS A 820 13.61 11.99 -15.42
N HIS A 821 14.07 12.26 -14.20
CA HIS A 821 13.96 13.59 -13.60
C HIS A 821 15.28 14.14 -13.09
N TYR A 822 16.10 13.33 -12.42
CA TYR A 822 17.32 13.81 -11.81
C TYR A 822 18.44 14.10 -12.84
N ALA A 823 18.84 13.09 -13.60
CA ALA A 823 19.94 13.16 -14.57
C ALA A 823 19.46 13.46 -16.02
N ALA A 824 18.16 13.59 -16.23
CA ALA A 824 17.57 13.93 -17.52
C ALA A 824 18.03 15.31 -18.02
N THR A 825 17.83 15.57 -19.32
CA THR A 825 18.06 16.88 -19.94
C THR A 825 16.81 17.30 -20.71
N PRO A 826 16.05 18.29 -20.24
CA PRO A 826 16.19 18.99 -18.94
C PRO A 826 15.88 18.08 -17.74
N GLY A 827 16.46 18.39 -16.58
CA GLY A 827 16.31 17.65 -15.32
C GLY A 827 16.88 18.41 -14.11
N PHE A 828 16.83 17.85 -12.90
CA PHE A 828 17.34 18.54 -11.69
C PHE A 828 18.85 18.81 -11.72
N LEU A 829 19.65 17.94 -12.34
CA LEU A 829 21.08 18.17 -12.58
C LEU A 829 21.37 19.05 -13.80
N ASN A 830 20.43 19.08 -14.76
CA ASN A 830 20.55 19.85 -15.99
C ASN A 830 19.34 20.80 -16.09
N PRO A 831 19.25 21.81 -15.21
CA PRO A 831 18.07 22.66 -15.13
C PRO A 831 17.87 23.41 -16.46
N PRO A 832 16.62 23.60 -16.90
CA PRO A 832 16.33 24.31 -18.13
C PRO A 832 16.65 25.81 -17.99
N THR A 833 16.96 26.46 -19.10
CA THR A 833 17.14 27.93 -19.14
C THR A 833 15.82 28.68 -19.34
N ASN A 834 14.79 28.01 -19.87
CA ASN A 834 13.44 28.54 -20.02
C ASN A 834 12.40 27.53 -19.54
N VAL A 835 11.39 28.00 -18.81
CA VAL A 835 10.32 27.17 -18.22
C VAL A 835 8.99 27.25 -18.99
N ILE A 836 8.92 28.06 -20.06
CA ILE A 836 7.77 28.13 -20.96
C ILE A 836 7.98 27.19 -22.15
N VAL A 837 7.01 26.30 -22.37
CA VAL A 837 6.98 25.34 -23.48
C VAL A 837 5.65 25.50 -24.20
N ASN A 838 5.68 25.65 -25.53
CA ASN A 838 4.48 25.84 -26.36
C ASN A 838 3.54 26.94 -25.83
N GLY A 839 4.10 28.04 -25.33
CA GLY A 839 3.36 29.18 -24.79
C GLY A 839 2.79 29.00 -23.37
N ASN A 840 3.03 27.85 -22.73
CA ASN A 840 2.54 27.56 -21.37
C ASN A 840 3.70 27.35 -20.40
N ILE A 841 3.50 27.73 -19.14
CA ILE A 841 4.45 27.42 -18.07
C ILE A 841 4.44 25.91 -17.85
N SER A 842 5.61 25.28 -17.86
CA SER A 842 5.76 23.88 -17.50
C SER A 842 6.17 23.77 -16.04
N ASP A 843 5.28 23.25 -15.19
CA ASP A 843 5.53 23.11 -13.75
C ASP A 843 6.76 22.27 -13.43
N VAL A 844 6.94 21.19 -14.21
CA VAL A 844 8.05 20.26 -14.03
C VAL A 844 9.38 20.97 -14.33
N LEU A 845 9.45 21.72 -15.42
CA LEU A 845 10.63 22.50 -15.78
C LEU A 845 10.90 23.63 -14.79
N ALA A 846 9.86 24.30 -14.31
CA ALA A 846 9.97 25.32 -13.28
C ALA A 846 10.51 24.74 -11.96
N CYS A 847 10.05 23.55 -11.58
CA CYS A 847 10.56 22.82 -10.42
C CYS A 847 12.04 22.40 -10.60
N TYR A 848 12.43 21.89 -11.78
CA TYR A 848 13.83 21.57 -12.10
C TYR A 848 14.75 22.78 -11.99
N ALA A 849 14.28 23.96 -12.43
CA ALA A 849 15.05 25.19 -12.35
C ALA A 849 15.13 25.76 -10.93
N ALA A 850 14.04 25.68 -10.15
CA ALA A 850 13.96 26.27 -8.82
C ALA A 850 14.66 25.43 -7.74
N ALA A 851 14.56 24.10 -7.80
CA ALA A 851 15.07 23.23 -6.74
C ALA A 851 16.59 23.37 -6.48
N PRO A 852 17.47 23.48 -7.50
CA PRO A 852 18.88 23.74 -7.30
C PRO A 852 19.17 25.06 -6.56
N LEU A 853 18.27 26.05 -6.65
CA LEU A 853 18.43 27.36 -6.01
C LEU A 853 17.86 27.38 -4.59
N PHE A 854 16.70 26.77 -4.38
CA PHE A 854 15.90 26.94 -3.15
C PHE A 854 15.64 25.66 -2.36
N GLY A 855 15.98 24.48 -2.88
CA GLY A 855 15.70 23.19 -2.26
C GLY A 855 14.31 22.67 -2.61
N VAL A 856 13.66 21.96 -1.69
CA VAL A 856 12.39 21.25 -1.92
C VAL A 856 11.26 22.19 -2.35
N CYS A 857 10.83 22.13 -3.61
CA CYS A 857 9.74 22.90 -4.21
C CYS A 857 8.67 21.98 -4.81
N THR A 858 7.42 22.42 -4.85
CA THR A 858 6.29 21.62 -5.36
C THR A 858 5.75 22.19 -6.68
N PRO A 859 5.52 21.37 -7.71
CA PRO A 859 4.79 21.76 -8.92
C PRO A 859 3.37 22.26 -8.58
N SER A 860 2.92 23.42 -9.10
CA SER A 860 1.61 23.98 -8.72
C SER A 860 0.79 24.65 -9.85
N GLY A 861 0.99 24.25 -11.10
CA GLY A 861 0.20 24.70 -12.26
C GLY A 861 0.60 26.05 -12.84
N VAL A 862 0.86 27.03 -11.97
CA VAL A 862 1.06 28.44 -12.37
C VAL A 862 2.16 29.17 -11.61
N GLU A 863 2.62 28.60 -10.50
CA GLU A 863 3.66 29.20 -9.65
C GLU A 863 4.60 28.11 -9.10
N VAL A 864 5.72 28.56 -8.52
CA VAL A 864 6.61 27.71 -7.74
C VAL A 864 6.54 28.15 -6.30
N ASN A 865 6.21 27.23 -5.40
CA ASN A 865 6.11 27.49 -3.97
C ASN A 865 6.75 26.38 -3.12
N GLN A 866 6.87 26.70 -1.84
CA GLN A 866 7.40 25.85 -0.78
C GLN A 866 6.35 25.77 0.34
N GLN A 867 5.83 24.57 0.61
CA GLN A 867 4.86 24.34 1.69
C GLN A 867 5.55 23.81 2.95
N ASP A 868 5.44 24.51 4.08
CA ASP A 868 6.20 24.20 5.29
C ASP A 868 5.76 22.88 5.96
N PHE A 869 4.49 22.49 5.81
CA PHE A 869 3.99 21.16 6.23
C PHE A 869 4.67 20.00 5.48
N GLN A 870 4.89 20.15 4.18
CA GLN A 870 5.37 19.04 3.35
C GLN A 870 6.83 18.70 3.66
N ILE A 871 7.62 19.68 4.11
CA ILE A 871 9.01 19.45 4.55
C ILE A 871 9.04 18.45 5.69
N GLY A 872 8.20 18.68 6.71
CA GLY A 872 8.26 17.93 7.95
C GLY A 872 8.03 16.44 7.70
N TYR A 873 7.08 16.10 6.83
CA TYR A 873 6.79 14.71 6.49
C TYR A 873 7.97 14.01 5.82
N TRP A 874 8.55 14.61 4.77
CA TRP A 874 9.70 14.01 4.09
C TRP A 874 10.94 13.94 4.96
N LEU A 875 11.26 15.01 5.69
CA LEU A 875 12.45 15.04 6.52
C LEU A 875 12.36 14.04 7.68
N THR A 876 11.19 13.90 8.30
CA THR A 876 11.00 12.90 9.37
C THR A 876 10.98 11.48 8.83
N ALA A 877 10.44 11.23 7.63
CA ALA A 877 10.53 9.94 6.96
C ALA A 877 11.98 9.56 6.63
N LEU A 878 12.76 10.48 6.05
CA LEU A 878 14.19 10.29 5.77
C LEU A 878 14.98 10.00 7.05
N ALA A 879 14.73 10.76 8.12
CA ALA A 879 15.41 10.60 9.39
C ALA A 879 15.05 9.28 10.09
N ALA A 880 13.78 8.89 10.08
CA ALA A 880 13.35 7.60 10.61
C ALA A 880 13.92 6.44 9.81
N ALA A 881 13.94 6.52 8.48
CA ALA A 881 14.54 5.51 7.62
C ALA A 881 16.05 5.35 7.85
N GLU A 882 16.77 6.45 8.12
CA GLU A 882 18.18 6.39 8.54
C GLU A 882 18.33 5.63 9.87
N LYS A 883 17.49 5.96 10.87
CA LYS A 883 17.48 5.26 12.16
C LYS A 883 17.18 3.77 12.04
N LEU A 884 16.29 3.39 11.12
CA LEU A 884 15.95 2.01 10.83
C LEU A 884 17.08 1.25 10.11
N GLY A 885 18.00 1.96 9.45
CA GLY A 885 19.08 1.42 8.62
C GLY A 885 18.73 1.31 7.13
N PHE A 886 17.53 1.73 6.74
CA PHE A 886 17.02 1.59 5.37
C PHE A 886 17.78 2.48 4.37
N ASN A 887 18.08 3.72 4.75
CA ASN A 887 18.84 4.64 3.89
C ASN A 887 20.24 4.07 3.56
N ALA A 888 20.93 3.49 4.55
CA ALA A 888 22.22 2.86 4.34
C ALA A 888 22.11 1.66 3.36
N ALA A 889 21.08 0.84 3.51
CA ALA A 889 20.82 -0.27 2.59
C ALA A 889 20.52 0.22 1.16
N LEU A 890 19.75 1.31 1.01
CA LEU A 890 19.45 1.92 -0.29
C LEU A 890 20.70 2.47 -0.98
N ARG A 891 21.57 3.16 -0.24
CA ARG A 891 22.86 3.65 -0.75
C ARG A 891 23.75 2.52 -1.26
N GLN A 892 23.77 1.40 -0.54
CA GLN A 892 24.57 0.22 -0.90
C GLN A 892 24.01 -0.54 -2.11
N ALA A 893 22.70 -0.53 -2.30
CA ALA A 893 22.05 -1.30 -3.35
C ALA A 893 22.16 -0.69 -4.75
N SER A 894 22.21 0.64 -4.89
CA SER A 894 22.38 1.29 -6.18
C SER A 894 23.04 2.67 -6.05
N ALA A 895 24.04 2.93 -6.89
CA ALA A 895 24.70 4.23 -6.96
C ALA A 895 23.75 5.35 -7.42
N LYS A 896 22.79 5.03 -8.30
CA LYS A 896 21.75 5.97 -8.75
C LYS A 896 20.77 6.29 -7.62
N ALA A 897 20.30 5.26 -6.91
CA ALA A 897 19.42 5.46 -5.76
C ALA A 897 20.11 6.24 -4.64
N SER A 898 21.40 5.94 -4.39
CA SER A 898 22.26 6.70 -3.47
C SER A 898 22.32 8.19 -3.84
N ALA A 899 22.58 8.49 -5.11
CA ALA A 899 22.66 9.87 -5.59
C ALA A 899 21.34 10.63 -5.40
N VAL A 900 20.19 10.00 -5.68
CA VAL A 900 18.87 10.62 -5.46
C VAL A 900 18.61 10.84 -3.97
N LEU A 901 18.85 9.84 -3.12
CA LEU A 901 18.61 9.94 -1.68
C LEU A 901 19.45 11.07 -1.04
N ASP A 902 20.74 11.10 -1.34
CA ASP A 902 21.64 12.12 -0.78
C ASP A 902 21.34 13.51 -1.35
N TRP A 903 20.92 13.60 -2.62
CA TRP A 903 20.40 14.84 -3.20
C TRP A 903 19.14 15.33 -2.46
N MET A 904 18.18 14.46 -2.16
CA MET A 904 16.98 14.84 -1.41
C MET A 904 17.33 15.43 -0.04
N ILE A 905 18.25 14.79 0.70
CA ILE A 905 18.74 15.29 1.99
C ILE A 905 19.40 16.67 1.83
N ALA A 906 20.21 16.86 0.78
CA ALA A 906 20.84 18.13 0.48
C ALA A 906 19.82 19.23 0.12
N MET A 907 18.76 18.90 -0.62
CA MET A 907 17.67 19.84 -0.95
C MET A 907 16.89 20.26 0.30
N HIS A 908 16.67 19.35 1.24
CA HIS A 908 16.09 19.69 2.54
C HIS A 908 16.99 20.64 3.34
N ARG A 909 18.29 20.36 3.43
CA ARG A 909 19.25 21.28 4.08
C ARG A 909 19.22 22.67 3.43
N LYS A 910 19.29 22.74 2.10
CA LYS A 910 19.26 24.01 1.35
C LYS A 910 18.05 24.86 1.70
N ARG A 911 16.85 24.25 1.66
CA ARG A 911 15.60 24.92 2.04
C ARG A 911 15.61 25.38 3.49
N VAL A 912 15.98 24.50 4.43
CA VAL A 912 15.98 24.78 5.87
C VAL A 912 16.90 25.95 6.21
N ILE A 913 18.13 25.96 5.67
CA ILE A 913 19.08 27.06 5.87
C ILE A 913 18.54 28.36 5.28
N GLY A 914 18.08 28.34 4.02
CA GLY A 914 17.56 29.54 3.36
C GLY A 914 16.37 30.17 4.08
N ARG A 915 15.41 29.34 4.51
CA ARG A 915 14.20 29.78 5.18
C ARG A 915 14.40 30.19 6.64
N LEU A 916 15.27 29.51 7.41
CA LEU A 916 15.49 29.82 8.83
C LEU A 916 16.52 30.91 9.07
N VAL A 917 17.61 30.90 8.30
CA VAL A 917 18.82 31.70 8.54
C VAL A 917 18.91 32.87 7.58
N THR A 918 18.70 32.65 6.27
CA THR A 918 18.94 33.71 5.27
C THR A 918 17.80 34.72 5.23
N VAL A 919 16.54 34.28 5.11
CA VAL A 919 15.37 35.18 5.08
C VAL A 919 14.22 34.63 5.95
N PRO A 920 14.33 34.77 7.28
CA PRO A 920 13.30 34.28 8.20
C PRO A 920 11.98 35.04 8.11
N ASN A 921 12.01 36.27 7.59
CA ASN A 921 10.87 37.18 7.57
C ASN A 921 10.21 37.29 6.19
N LEU A 922 10.44 36.34 5.28
CA LEU A 922 9.83 36.37 3.94
C LEU A 922 8.30 36.30 4.04
N ASN A 923 7.57 37.23 3.43
CA ASN A 923 6.11 37.21 3.47
C ASN A 923 5.54 35.91 2.86
N PRO A 924 4.47 35.35 3.45
CA PRO A 924 3.79 34.19 2.88
C PRO A 924 3.13 34.51 1.53
N SER A 925 2.96 33.49 0.70
CA SER A 925 2.22 33.58 -0.57
C SER A 925 0.74 33.87 -0.31
N ASN A 926 0.20 34.95 -0.88
CA ASN A 926 -1.23 35.31 -0.82
C ASN A 926 -1.86 35.23 0.59
N GLY A 927 -1.08 35.56 1.64
CA GLY A 927 -1.55 35.48 3.02
C GLY A 927 -1.74 34.06 3.55
N ILE A 928 -1.25 33.02 2.87
CA ILE A 928 -1.34 31.63 3.33
C ILE A 928 -0.20 31.34 4.33
N PRO A 929 -0.48 31.14 5.62
CA PRO A 929 0.51 31.27 6.71
C PRO A 929 1.61 30.21 6.75
N TYR A 930 1.56 29.21 5.86
CA TYR A 930 2.48 28.07 5.75
C TYR A 930 3.04 27.86 4.32
N VAL A 931 2.80 28.80 3.40
CA VAL A 931 3.29 28.72 2.01
C VAL A 931 4.25 29.87 1.74
N THR A 932 5.45 29.52 1.29
CA THR A 932 6.47 30.47 0.85
C THR A 932 6.51 30.51 -0.67
N MET A 933 6.29 31.70 -1.26
CA MET A 933 6.38 31.90 -2.71
C MET A 933 7.84 31.88 -3.16
N ILE A 934 8.16 31.12 -4.21
CA ILE A 934 9.45 31.17 -4.89
C ILE A 934 9.32 32.02 -6.15
N TRP A 935 8.50 31.61 -7.12
CA TRP A 935 8.25 32.40 -8.32
C TRP A 935 6.75 32.45 -8.58
N SER A 936 6.19 33.66 -8.63
CA SER A 936 4.79 33.84 -8.99
C SER A 936 4.60 33.72 -10.50
N GLN A 937 3.38 33.41 -10.92
CA GLN A 937 3.02 33.38 -12.34
C GLN A 937 3.39 34.69 -13.05
N ALA A 938 3.10 35.83 -12.42
CA ALA A 938 3.41 37.15 -12.99
C ALA A 938 4.91 37.36 -13.21
N GLN A 939 5.76 36.87 -12.30
CA GLN A 939 7.21 36.96 -12.45
C GLN A 939 7.71 36.08 -13.60
N ILE A 940 7.20 34.85 -13.71
CA ILE A 940 7.57 33.91 -14.78
C ILE A 940 7.18 34.49 -16.15
N LEU A 941 5.97 35.04 -16.26
CA LEU A 941 5.49 35.66 -17.50
C LEU A 941 6.27 36.95 -17.84
N ALA A 942 6.55 37.80 -16.86
CA ALA A 942 7.34 39.03 -17.07
C ALA A 942 8.78 38.72 -17.53
N ALA A 943 9.35 37.61 -17.07
CA ALA A 943 10.65 37.11 -17.52
C ALA A 943 10.60 36.35 -18.85
N ASN A 944 9.42 36.19 -19.47
CA ASN A 944 9.19 35.31 -20.63
C ASN A 944 9.76 33.90 -20.42
N GLY A 945 9.61 33.37 -19.20
CA GLY A 945 10.13 32.08 -18.77
C GLY A 945 11.65 32.00 -18.59
N ASN A 946 12.42 33.07 -18.84
CA ASN A 946 13.88 33.08 -18.68
C ASN A 946 14.27 32.94 -17.21
N VAL A 947 14.85 31.78 -16.85
CA VAL A 947 15.21 31.45 -15.47
C VAL A 947 16.21 32.44 -14.89
N ALA A 948 17.18 32.92 -15.67
CA ALA A 948 18.22 33.85 -15.18
C ALA A 948 17.66 35.22 -14.79
N ALA A 949 16.48 35.60 -15.29
CA ALA A 949 15.82 36.87 -14.98
C ALA A 949 14.88 36.78 -13.76
N LEU A 950 14.66 35.58 -13.22
CA LEU A 950 13.87 35.36 -12.00
C LEU A 950 14.73 35.57 -10.75
N PRO A 951 14.13 35.77 -9.56
CA PRO A 951 14.88 35.77 -8.31
C PRO A 951 15.74 34.50 -8.16
N GLN A 952 17.04 34.68 -7.88
CA GLN A 952 18.02 33.59 -7.82
C GLN A 952 18.42 33.20 -6.39
N THR A 953 18.04 33.98 -5.38
CA THR A 953 18.43 33.77 -3.98
C THR A 953 17.28 34.10 -3.05
N TYR A 954 17.28 33.54 -1.83
CA TYR A 954 16.26 33.87 -0.82
C TYR A 954 16.21 35.39 -0.55
N ALA A 955 17.36 36.08 -0.55
CA ALA A 955 17.40 37.53 -0.38
C ALA A 955 16.69 38.28 -1.53
N ALA A 956 16.85 37.82 -2.77
CA ALA A 956 16.14 38.37 -3.92
C ALA A 956 14.63 38.10 -3.85
N LEU A 957 14.21 36.95 -3.30
CA LEU A 957 12.78 36.69 -3.03
C LEU A 957 12.21 37.70 -2.05
N ALA A 958 12.94 38.01 -0.99
CA ALA A 958 12.52 38.99 0.01
C ALA A 958 12.36 40.39 -0.56
N ALA A 959 13.25 40.79 -1.48
CA ALA A 959 13.15 42.06 -2.19
C ALA A 959 11.92 42.10 -3.12
N ALA A 960 11.54 40.96 -3.71
CA ALA A 960 10.41 40.87 -4.64
C ALA A 960 9.05 40.70 -3.95
N ALA A 961 8.98 39.98 -2.83
CA ALA A 961 7.73 39.63 -2.13
C ALA A 961 7.50 40.45 -0.84
N GLY A 962 8.49 41.22 -0.40
CA GLY A 962 8.47 41.94 0.86
C GLY A 962 8.80 41.07 2.09
N GLN A 963 8.95 41.74 3.23
CA GLN A 963 9.30 41.10 4.49
C GLN A 963 8.34 41.49 5.60
N SER A 964 8.12 40.57 6.53
CA SER A 964 7.41 40.80 7.78
C SER A 964 8.34 41.40 8.85
N THR A 965 7.74 42.01 9.87
CA THR A 965 8.50 42.57 11.00
C THR A 965 9.19 41.50 11.83
N ASP A 966 8.57 40.31 11.94
CA ASP A 966 9.08 39.18 12.72
C ASP A 966 8.98 37.86 11.94
N TRP A 967 9.65 36.81 12.43
CA TRP A 967 9.74 35.51 11.77
C TRP A 967 8.46 34.67 11.91
N ASP A 968 7.60 35.00 12.86
CA ASP A 968 6.40 34.26 13.27
C ASP A 968 5.08 35.01 13.03
N THR A 969 5.14 36.27 12.57
CA THR A 969 3.98 37.11 12.25
C THR A 969 4.18 37.82 10.92
N TYR A 970 3.09 38.26 10.29
CA TYR A 970 3.12 39.02 9.03
C TYR A 970 1.87 39.92 8.93
N VAL A 971 1.90 40.91 8.02
CA VAL A 971 0.76 41.79 7.77
C VAL A 971 0.10 41.40 6.44
N PHE A 972 -1.20 41.17 6.46
CA PHE A 972 -1.99 40.90 5.25
C PHE A 972 -3.32 41.66 5.36
N GLU A 973 -3.69 42.38 4.30
CA GLU A 973 -4.90 43.22 4.25
C GLU A 973 -5.04 44.17 5.47
N GLY A 974 -3.92 44.70 5.96
CA GLY A 974 -3.87 45.62 7.10
C GLY A 974 -3.97 44.96 8.48
N GLN A 975 -4.07 43.63 8.56
CA GLN A 975 -4.12 42.88 9.82
C GLN A 975 -2.79 42.18 10.11
N THR A 976 -2.33 42.24 11.36
CA THR A 976 -1.21 41.43 11.83
C THR A 976 -1.69 40.01 12.11
N LEU A 977 -1.21 39.05 11.34
CA LEU A 977 -1.55 37.63 11.43
C LEU A 977 -0.34 36.83 11.95
N SER A 978 -0.61 35.71 12.60
CA SER A 978 0.41 34.73 12.98
C SER A 978 0.70 33.79 11.82
N ARG A 979 1.95 33.35 11.67
CA ARG A 979 2.27 32.15 10.90
C ARG A 979 1.69 30.91 11.58
N ASP A 980 1.56 29.85 10.80
CA ASP A 980 1.07 28.57 11.32
C ASP A 980 2.11 27.94 12.24
N GLY A 981 1.77 27.79 13.53
CA GLY A 981 2.69 27.28 14.54
C GLY A 981 3.17 25.86 14.27
N GLN A 982 2.32 24.98 13.72
CA GLN A 982 2.70 23.59 13.43
C GLN A 982 3.68 23.50 12.27
N ALA A 983 3.40 24.20 11.17
CA ALA A 983 4.29 24.25 10.02
C ALA A 983 5.65 24.84 10.41
N MET A 984 5.64 25.88 11.25
CA MET A 984 6.87 26.49 11.77
C MET A 984 7.60 25.57 12.75
N ASP A 985 6.92 24.81 13.61
CA ASP A 985 7.56 23.86 14.53
C ASP A 985 8.28 22.73 13.77
N GLN A 986 7.70 22.23 12.67
CA GLN A 986 8.37 21.26 11.80
C GLN A 986 9.64 21.86 11.18
N LEU A 987 9.58 23.11 10.71
CA LEU A 987 10.73 23.83 10.20
C LEU A 987 11.80 24.02 11.31
N LEU A 988 11.40 24.34 12.54
CA LEU A 988 12.30 24.50 13.69
C LEU A 988 12.90 23.16 14.17
N ALA A 989 12.21 22.04 14.00
CA ALA A 989 12.76 20.72 14.30
C ALA A 989 13.80 20.26 13.25
N ALA A 990 13.66 20.74 12.02
CA ALA A 990 14.44 20.27 10.87
C ALA A 990 15.97 20.29 11.05
N PRO A 991 16.61 21.33 11.60
CA PRO A 991 18.07 21.31 11.81
C PRO A 991 18.56 20.17 12.69
N SER A 992 17.80 19.80 13.73
CA SER A 992 18.15 18.68 14.62
C SER A 992 17.99 17.32 13.94
N MET A 993 16.97 17.17 13.09
CA MET A 993 16.75 15.97 12.27
C MET A 993 17.91 15.76 11.30
N LEU A 994 18.29 16.83 10.59
CA LEU A 994 19.43 16.83 9.67
C LEU A 994 20.74 16.48 10.38
N ARG A 995 21.00 17.10 11.53
CA ARG A 995 22.27 16.92 12.26
C ARG A 995 22.38 15.58 12.97
N TYR A 996 21.38 15.21 13.79
CA TYR A 996 21.49 14.10 14.73
C TYR A 996 20.98 12.76 14.19
N MET A 997 20.10 12.77 13.18
CA MET A 997 19.63 11.53 12.56
C MET A 997 20.21 11.32 11.17
N LEU A 998 20.25 12.37 10.34
CA LEU A 998 20.80 12.30 8.97
C LEU A 998 22.29 12.66 8.88
N ASN A 999 22.98 12.76 10.02
CA ASN A 999 24.42 12.96 10.15
C ASN A 999 25.00 14.13 9.34
N GLN A 1000 24.20 15.19 9.11
CA GLN A 1000 24.66 16.39 8.40
C GLN A 1000 25.55 17.24 9.32
N THR A 1001 26.70 17.68 8.79
CA THR A 1001 27.66 18.53 9.50
C THR A 1001 27.93 19.83 8.74
N GLY A 1002 28.34 20.89 9.46
CA GLY A 1002 28.65 22.21 8.88
C GLY A 1002 28.33 23.37 9.82
N SER A 1003 28.96 24.52 9.59
CA SER A 1003 28.71 25.75 10.38
C SER A 1003 27.32 26.34 10.14
N ASP A 1004 26.81 26.26 8.91
CA ASP A 1004 25.46 26.64 8.50
C ASP A 1004 24.38 25.85 9.27
N ILE A 1005 24.50 24.52 9.36
CA ILE A 1005 23.52 23.69 10.07
C ILE A 1005 23.59 23.91 11.59
N ASN A 1006 24.79 24.13 12.13
CA ASN A 1006 24.96 24.51 13.54
C ASN A 1006 24.27 25.86 13.84
N ALA A 1007 24.45 26.86 12.98
CA ALA A 1007 23.81 28.17 13.13
C ALA A 1007 22.28 28.06 13.01
N ALA A 1008 21.78 27.26 12.07
CA ALA A 1008 20.34 27.01 11.92
C ALA A 1008 19.76 26.31 13.16
N GLN A 1009 20.47 25.33 13.72
CA GLN A 1009 20.04 24.66 14.94
C GLN A 1009 19.99 25.62 16.13
N THR A 1010 21.04 26.43 16.34
CA THR A 1010 21.05 27.44 17.41
C THR A 1010 19.87 28.41 17.26
N THR A 1011 19.64 28.90 16.03
CA THR A 1011 18.51 29.78 15.73
C THR A 1011 17.17 29.12 16.05
N ALA A 1012 17.00 27.86 15.63
CA ALA A 1012 15.76 27.13 15.84
C ALA A 1012 15.51 26.84 17.33
N THR A 1013 16.54 26.41 18.08
CA THR A 1013 16.46 26.20 19.53
C THR A 1013 16.09 27.50 20.26
N ASN A 1014 16.70 28.63 19.91
CA ASN A 1014 16.40 29.92 20.53
C ASN A 1014 14.95 30.34 20.28
N ARG A 1015 14.49 30.30 19.03
CA ARG A 1015 13.09 30.62 18.67
C ARG A 1015 12.09 29.71 19.38
N ARG A 1016 12.37 28.40 19.39
CA ARG A 1016 11.56 27.40 20.05
C ARG A 1016 11.48 27.64 21.57
N ASN A 1017 12.61 27.96 22.22
CA ASN A 1017 12.65 28.25 23.65
C ASN A 1017 11.95 29.58 24.00
N ALA A 1018 12.06 30.59 23.15
CA ALA A 1018 11.33 31.85 23.31
C ALA A 1018 9.81 31.60 23.29
N LYS A 1019 9.32 30.80 22.33
CA LYS A 1019 7.91 30.39 22.28
C LYS A 1019 7.50 29.54 23.47
N LYS A 1020 8.34 28.59 23.89
CA LYS A 1020 8.10 27.79 25.11
C LYS A 1020 7.94 28.67 26.34
N ALA A 1021 8.83 29.64 26.54
CA ALA A 1021 8.74 30.58 27.65
C ALA A 1021 7.48 31.45 27.57
N SER A 1022 7.13 31.94 26.38
CA SER A 1022 5.90 32.71 26.14
C SER A 1022 4.64 31.91 26.46
N GLU A 1023 4.60 30.62 26.14
CA GLU A 1023 3.47 29.76 26.47
C GLU A 1023 3.44 29.43 27.97
N LEU A 1024 4.58 29.12 28.59
CA LEU A 1024 4.66 28.89 30.04
C LEU A 1024 4.17 30.09 30.86
N ALA A 1025 4.43 31.32 30.39
CA ALA A 1025 3.99 32.53 31.05
C ALA A 1025 2.45 32.68 31.12
N LYS A 1026 1.70 31.94 30.29
CA LYS A 1026 0.24 31.90 30.32
C LYS A 1026 -0.33 31.04 31.47
N GLY A 1027 0.54 30.33 32.22
CA GLY A 1027 0.13 29.52 33.36
C GLY A 1027 -0.82 28.38 32.95
N VAL A 1028 -2.06 28.44 33.44
CA VAL A 1028 -3.09 27.42 33.15
C VAL A 1028 -3.49 27.36 31.67
N ASP A 1029 -3.20 28.42 30.91
CA ASP A 1029 -3.49 28.50 29.48
C ASP A 1029 -2.23 28.24 28.62
N ALA A 1030 -1.17 27.65 29.18
CA ALA A 1030 0.05 27.32 28.42
C ALA A 1030 -0.24 26.33 27.29
N GLY A 1031 0.20 26.63 26.06
CA GLY A 1031 -0.12 25.86 24.87
C GLY A 1031 -1.30 26.41 24.07
N SER A 1032 -2.07 27.34 24.66
CA SER A 1032 -3.28 27.90 24.04
C SER A 1032 -3.04 28.77 22.80
N GLY A 1033 -1.78 29.07 22.45
CA GLY A 1033 -1.42 29.83 21.25
C GLY A 1033 -0.44 29.07 20.36
N TRP A 1034 0.85 29.28 20.60
CA TRP A 1034 1.91 28.50 19.95
C TRP A 1034 1.95 27.08 20.56
N PHE A 1035 2.25 26.05 19.77
CA PHE A 1035 2.16 24.63 20.14
C PHE A 1035 0.76 24.03 20.35
N TRP A 1036 -0.34 24.78 20.14
CA TRP A 1036 -1.72 24.27 20.23
C TRP A 1036 -1.91 22.92 19.50
N TYR A 1037 -1.09 22.74 18.47
CA TYR A 1037 -1.22 21.77 17.41
C TYR A 1037 0.08 20.95 17.20
N LEU A 1038 1.03 21.03 18.15
CA LEU A 1038 2.34 20.39 18.05
C LEU A 1038 2.23 18.86 18.17
N GLN A 1039 2.65 18.17 17.12
CA GLN A 1039 2.68 16.72 17.06
C GLN A 1039 3.98 16.16 17.67
N ALA A 1040 3.90 15.09 18.46
CA ALA A 1040 5.06 14.54 19.16
C ALA A 1040 6.18 14.10 18.19
N SER A 1041 5.83 13.49 17.04
CA SER A 1041 6.80 13.05 16.02
C SER A 1041 7.53 14.20 15.30
N HIS A 1042 7.01 15.43 15.41
CA HIS A 1042 7.58 16.62 14.79
C HIS A 1042 8.40 17.47 15.77
N ASN A 1043 8.63 16.97 16.98
CA ASN A 1043 9.58 17.59 17.91
C ASN A 1043 11.03 17.42 17.43
N PRO A 1044 11.95 18.30 17.88
CA PRO A 1044 13.38 18.15 17.60
C PRO A 1044 13.93 16.77 18.00
N ALA A 1045 14.86 16.25 17.20
CA ALA A 1045 15.62 15.04 17.53
C ALA A 1045 16.58 15.31 18.70
N LYS A 1046 16.77 14.31 19.57
CA LYS A 1046 17.76 14.38 20.65
C LYS A 1046 19.18 14.13 20.11
N SER A 1047 20.21 14.62 20.82
CA SER A 1047 21.60 14.35 20.44
C SER A 1047 22.02 12.89 20.64
N VAL A 1048 21.34 12.15 21.53
CA VAL A 1048 21.61 10.73 21.85
C VAL A 1048 21.15 9.75 20.77
N GLN A 1049 20.85 10.24 19.56
CA GLN A 1049 20.35 9.42 18.45
C GLN A 1049 21.45 8.69 17.67
N SER A 1050 22.67 9.24 17.68
CA SER A 1050 23.83 8.81 16.89
C SER A 1050 24.49 7.56 17.42
#